data_AF-A0A1F9HCL0-F1
#
_entry.id   AF-A0A1F9HCL0-F1
#
_cell.length_a   1.000
_cell.length_b   1.000
_cell.length_c   1.000
_cell.angle_alpha   90.00
_cell.angle_beta   90.00
_cell.angle_gamma   90.00
#
_symmetry.space_group_name_H-M   'P 1'
#
loop_
_entity.id
_entity.type
_entity.pdbx_description
1 polymer ?
#
loop_
_entity_poly.entity_id
_entity_poly.type
_entity_poly.pdbx_seq_one_letter_code
_entity_poly.pdbx_strand_id
1 'polypeptide(L)'
;MRSFLLLSIFVVLSFGFSGCGGSGGSSSSGSDTSALTIAEQMTFVTVDSEGSSSVSANPQTSNTALKSLIQMATPTGGDYITDVAEAYVFDESMEVLSMINEVLCIFDLTYYDDAALVNAGTYLALLDESGCGKDRSGDENNESSASQTELTSWIVNSSRAAGEDHIVQLWTEEDGAEEGFDEIRAQLTISEGKSDLKPFGLFSMDFAGYLEGVVVMTGNLASVENADGLVEFELTLDNPGMNYAEQTHAVLAVDGSSGAAFVFRRFPSFESMGAALNADASVVEKTVQVAFNESYYLSDFGDRQVCRDAVNLDKNVWEYNLYTEDGARVEKNSGMPIRAGEAWGWADNNGIWLGNGSATDGQQVTSDDGFTTYTVVRGGGRVIKNTLEEKTLGDLQGDTFQRWTDDGTTYLVEWNGTNLISTGIHVCDQNGCTVTDIPDAAIVTTPNQSIGLWKQGLGSLDIVVPGSGVLTDAVIVPIFTEEFLTSSSAEFADGATLTLKCYQNCPAAPMTAALLNAGTPYLPDITDNDTLPYVYTITGDTMTLQLGGVDITIDDGVTIDPSSSTAWGFRTGAMIPNSVTLDNFWEAWSEDIHYAYESGPNSWNKATYLVVDGDAVTFENPLHCVYKDTTNGYGTVLLEYAGRGHLMGIPFERVEVDGSDFEFWKAVFTIADGTEITCDGTAHYTKAMSIEYSMPDVDASNCASLTTGSVAAPTNAFTDHGMGAAPDMTGQTAKVTPEGVVP
;
A
#
# COMPACT_ATOMS: atom_id res chain seq x y z
N MET A 1 21.31 -4.37 51.22
CA MET A 1 20.74 -3.37 52.14
C MET A 1 19.29 -3.14 51.71
N ARG A 2 18.36 -3.37 52.66
CA ARG A 2 16.90 -3.04 52.72
C ARG A 2 16.31 -2.38 51.44
N SER A 3 15.37 -2.97 50.68
CA SER A 3 13.99 -3.45 50.98
C SER A 3 12.98 -2.35 51.35
N PHE A 4 11.77 -2.47 50.75
CA PHE A 4 10.48 -1.75 50.89
C PHE A 4 10.19 -0.71 49.78
N LEU A 5 9.22 -0.85 48.86
CA LEU A 5 7.82 -1.33 48.85
C LEU A 5 6.78 -0.28 49.34
N LEU A 6 5.90 0.12 48.40
CA LEU A 6 4.51 0.62 48.54
C LEU A 6 4.22 1.89 49.37
N LEU A 7 3.60 2.91 48.76
CA LEU A 7 2.22 3.33 49.09
C LEU A 7 1.69 4.41 48.13
N SER A 8 0.52 4.13 47.56
CA SER A 8 -0.39 4.99 46.80
C SER A 8 -1.14 5.99 47.69
N ILE A 9 -1.27 7.26 47.27
CA ILE A 9 -2.32 8.19 47.72
C ILE A 9 -2.77 9.07 46.55
N PHE A 10 -4.03 8.89 46.16
CA PHE A 10 -4.88 9.78 45.38
C PHE A 10 -5.19 11.05 46.19
N VAL A 11 -5.00 12.25 45.64
CA VAL A 11 -5.74 13.46 46.04
C VAL A 11 -6.17 14.21 44.79
N VAL A 12 -7.47 14.09 44.51
CA VAL A 12 -8.24 15.01 43.67
C VAL A 12 -8.39 16.31 44.44
N LEU A 13 -8.03 17.46 43.84
CA LEU A 13 -8.54 18.76 44.27
C LEU A 13 -8.75 19.67 43.06
N SER A 14 -9.97 19.65 42.55
CA SER A 14 -10.51 20.65 41.63
C SER A 14 -10.82 21.93 42.42
N PHE A 15 -10.27 23.06 42.00
CA PHE A 15 -10.81 24.39 42.32
C PHE A 15 -10.75 25.25 41.06
N GLY A 16 -11.91 25.49 40.46
CA GLY A 16 -12.09 26.62 39.57
C GLY A 16 -12.21 27.90 40.40
N PHE A 17 -11.59 28.98 39.91
CA PHE A 17 -12.06 30.34 40.14
C PHE A 17 -11.71 31.19 38.91
N SER A 18 -12.76 31.75 38.33
CA SER A 18 -12.74 32.94 37.50
C SER A 18 -12.12 34.12 38.26
N GLY A 19 -11.35 34.94 37.56
CA GLY A 19 -10.74 36.14 38.16
C GLY A 19 -9.96 36.96 37.14
N CYS A 20 -10.67 37.77 36.37
CA CYS A 20 -10.11 38.89 35.62
C CYS A 20 -9.44 39.87 36.60
N GLY A 21 -8.19 40.24 36.34
CA GLY A 21 -7.41 41.15 37.19
C GLY A 21 -6.09 41.53 36.54
N GLY A 22 -6.13 42.49 35.61
CA GLY A 22 -4.94 43.04 34.99
C GLY A 22 -4.03 43.78 35.97
N SER A 23 -2.73 43.59 35.81
CA SER A 23 -1.69 44.53 36.23
C SER A 23 -0.52 44.40 35.27
N GLY A 24 -0.29 45.46 34.48
CA GLY A 24 0.70 45.52 33.42
C GLY A 24 2.13 45.29 33.90
N GLY A 25 2.78 44.33 33.27
CA GLY A 25 4.23 44.32 33.05
C GLY A 25 4.44 44.52 31.56
N SER A 26 5.09 45.62 31.19
CA SER A 26 5.48 45.92 29.81
C SER A 26 6.54 44.91 29.35
N SER A 27 6.10 43.81 28.74
CA SER A 27 6.93 43.00 27.84
C SER A 27 6.67 43.49 26.42
N SER A 28 7.75 43.79 25.72
CA SER A 28 7.77 44.12 24.29
C SER A 28 6.83 43.21 23.51
N SER A 29 5.82 43.79 22.87
CA SER A 29 5.08 43.18 21.77
C SER A 29 6.07 42.95 20.63
N GLY A 30 6.73 41.80 20.63
CA GLY A 30 7.11 41.17 19.38
C GLY A 30 5.80 40.85 18.68
N SER A 31 5.59 41.38 17.49
CA SER A 31 4.53 40.92 16.61
C SER A 31 4.81 39.45 16.30
N ASP A 32 4.02 38.53 16.83
CA ASP A 32 4.02 37.15 16.33
C ASP A 32 3.59 37.20 14.87
N THR A 33 4.55 37.09 13.96
CA THR A 33 4.31 36.84 12.54
C THR A 33 3.96 35.37 12.41
N SER A 34 2.70 35.00 12.67
CA SER A 34 2.22 33.64 12.40
C SER A 34 2.29 33.36 10.89
N ALA A 35 2.67 32.16 10.47
CA ALA A 35 2.57 31.78 9.07
C ALA A 35 1.10 31.81 8.60
N LEU A 36 0.92 31.93 7.28
CA LEU A 36 -0.36 31.68 6.61
C LEU A 36 -0.26 30.36 5.87
N THR A 37 -1.31 29.55 5.90
CA THR A 37 -1.40 28.23 5.25
C THR A 37 -2.51 28.22 4.22
N ILE A 38 -2.35 27.49 3.12
CA ILE A 38 -3.38 27.21 2.12
C ILE A 38 -3.94 25.79 2.26
N ALA A 39 -4.96 25.44 1.49
CA ALA A 39 -5.42 24.05 1.41
C ALA A 39 -4.40 23.17 0.69
N GLU A 40 -4.30 21.92 1.14
CA GLU A 40 -3.42 20.89 0.57
C GLU A 40 -4.01 20.26 -0.70
N GLN A 41 -5.31 20.47 -0.96
CA GLN A 41 -6.00 19.99 -2.16
C GLN A 41 -7.10 20.96 -2.62
N MET A 42 -7.32 20.97 -3.93
CA MET A 42 -8.40 21.63 -4.65
C MET A 42 -9.35 20.58 -5.21
N THR A 43 -10.64 20.79 -4.99
CA THR A 43 -11.68 19.99 -5.64
C THR A 43 -12.91 20.85 -5.84
N PHE A 44 -13.70 20.52 -6.86
CA PHE A 44 -15.03 21.13 -7.02
C PHE A 44 -15.97 20.65 -5.92
N VAL A 45 -15.74 19.41 -5.44
CA VAL A 45 -16.53 18.78 -4.39
C VAL A 45 -15.75 17.78 -3.52
N THR A 46 -16.07 17.74 -2.23
CA THR A 46 -15.57 16.92 -1.12
C THR A 46 -16.74 16.16 -0.48
N VAL A 47 -16.45 15.29 0.48
CA VAL A 47 -17.46 14.60 1.30
C VAL A 47 -17.27 15.04 2.75
N ASP A 48 -18.35 15.43 3.43
CA ASP A 48 -18.28 15.79 4.86
C ASP A 48 -18.10 14.53 5.72
N SER A 49 -17.04 14.52 6.56
CA SER A 49 -16.55 13.34 7.29
C SER A 49 -17.43 12.84 8.47
N GLU A 50 -18.70 13.25 8.57
CA GLU A 50 -19.62 12.79 9.61
C GLU A 50 -20.67 11.80 9.07
N GLY A 51 -20.22 10.67 8.50
CA GLY A 51 -21.15 9.63 8.02
C GLY A 51 -22.21 10.14 7.04
N SER A 52 -21.94 11.26 6.37
CA SER A 52 -22.86 11.86 5.41
C SER A 52 -22.61 11.22 4.06
N SER A 53 -23.69 10.82 3.39
CA SER A 53 -23.68 10.39 2.01
C SER A 53 -23.60 11.58 1.03
N SER A 54 -23.54 12.83 1.53
CA SER A 54 -23.60 14.04 0.71
C SER A 54 -22.25 14.69 0.41
N VAL A 55 -22.20 15.30 -0.77
CA VAL A 55 -21.08 16.03 -1.35
C VAL A 55 -21.17 17.54 -1.00
N SER A 56 -20.04 18.19 -0.71
CA SER A 56 -19.91 19.62 -0.35
C SER A 56 -18.67 20.23 -1.01
N ALA A 57 -18.59 21.51 -1.37
CA ALA A 57 -17.35 22.07 -1.95
C ALA A 57 -16.27 22.50 -0.92
N ASN A 58 -16.44 22.16 0.37
CA ASN A 58 -15.57 22.64 1.43
C ASN A 58 -14.49 21.61 1.83
N PRO A 59 -13.19 21.84 1.57
CA PRO A 59 -12.08 20.95 1.94
C PRO A 59 -11.66 20.93 3.41
N GLN A 60 -12.23 21.77 4.30
CA GLN A 60 -11.66 21.96 5.64
C GLN A 60 -12.15 21.04 6.78
N THR A 61 -12.91 19.98 6.53
CA THR A 61 -13.34 19.07 7.61
C THR A 61 -12.39 17.89 7.86
N SER A 62 -11.08 18.08 7.67
CA SER A 62 -10.05 17.17 8.21
C SER A 62 -9.79 17.44 9.70
N ASN A 63 -10.80 17.29 10.57
CA ASN A 63 -10.65 17.10 12.02
C ASN A 63 -11.98 16.92 12.79
N THR A 64 -12.76 15.86 12.56
CA THR A 64 -13.60 15.30 13.64
C THR A 64 -14.03 13.85 13.38
N ALA A 65 -13.99 13.05 14.46
CA ALA A 65 -14.11 11.60 14.51
C ALA A 65 -15.35 10.99 13.82
N LEU A 66 -15.08 10.02 12.95
CA LEU A 66 -16.03 8.99 12.49
C LEU A 66 -16.69 8.28 13.69
N LYS A 67 -17.90 8.68 14.05
CA LYS A 67 -18.79 7.89 14.91
C LYS A 67 -19.95 7.33 14.09
N SER A 68 -19.73 6.15 13.52
CA SER A 68 -20.77 5.36 12.83
C SER A 68 -21.80 4.80 13.82
N LEU A 69 -23.07 4.78 13.39
CA LEU A 69 -24.26 4.32 14.12
C LEU A 69 -24.47 2.79 14.00
N ILE A 70 -24.21 2.06 15.09
CA ILE A 70 -24.91 0.87 15.69
C ILE A 70 -25.40 -0.22 14.69
N GLN A 71 -24.93 -1.48 14.69
CA GLN A 71 -25.14 -2.49 15.75
C GLN A 71 -24.33 -3.81 15.56
N MET A 72 -23.03 -3.81 15.84
CA MET A 72 -22.27 -4.96 16.39
C MET A 72 -21.19 -4.37 17.31
N ALA A 73 -20.49 -5.16 18.13
CA ALA A 73 -19.56 -4.67 19.16
C ALA A 73 -18.33 -3.98 18.54
N THR A 74 -18.49 -2.77 17.99
CA THR A 74 -17.39 -1.97 17.47
C THR A 74 -16.50 -1.53 18.62
N PRO A 75 -15.17 -1.57 18.47
CA PRO A 75 -14.28 -1.06 19.50
C PRO A 75 -14.63 0.39 19.85
N THR A 76 -14.69 0.70 21.14
CA THR A 76 -15.16 2.02 21.64
C THR A 76 -14.05 2.91 22.17
N GLY A 77 -12.79 2.46 22.05
CA GLY A 77 -11.60 3.14 22.54
C GLY A 77 -10.41 2.91 21.63
N GLY A 78 -9.24 3.39 22.08
CA GLY A 78 -7.97 3.17 21.40
C GLY A 78 -7.84 3.85 20.04
N ASP A 79 -6.90 3.33 19.25
CA ASP A 79 -6.56 3.79 17.91
C ASP A 79 -7.77 3.74 16.97
N TYR A 80 -8.68 2.79 17.17
CA TYR A 80 -9.90 2.65 16.39
C TYR A 80 -10.75 3.93 16.37
N ILE A 81 -10.76 4.72 17.46
CA ILE A 81 -11.52 5.98 17.51
C ILE A 81 -10.71 7.17 16.99
N THR A 82 -9.38 7.11 17.08
CA THR A 82 -8.49 8.23 16.73
C THR A 82 -7.96 8.19 15.31
N ASP A 83 -7.89 7.01 14.70
CA ASP A 83 -7.52 6.85 13.30
C ASP A 83 -8.58 7.50 12.41
N VAL A 84 -8.17 8.40 11.54
CA VAL A 84 -9.06 9.08 10.60
C VAL A 84 -8.85 8.48 9.23
N ALA A 85 -9.95 8.10 8.59
CA ALA A 85 -9.92 7.67 7.20
C ALA A 85 -9.77 8.89 6.31
N GLU A 86 -8.96 8.76 5.27
CA GLU A 86 -8.94 9.72 4.20
C GLU A 86 -10.09 9.43 3.22
N ALA A 87 -10.76 10.48 2.76
CA ALA A 87 -11.89 10.38 1.85
C ALA A 87 -11.76 11.40 0.72
N TYR A 88 -12.01 10.96 -0.51
CA TYR A 88 -12.03 11.82 -1.70
C TYR A 88 -13.18 11.46 -2.63
N VAL A 89 -13.55 12.39 -3.50
CA VAL A 89 -14.52 12.16 -4.58
C VAL A 89 -13.76 11.92 -5.87
N PHE A 90 -14.09 10.84 -6.56
CA PHE A 90 -13.59 10.53 -7.87
C PHE A 90 -14.65 10.88 -8.92
N ASP A 91 -14.28 11.73 -9.89
CA ASP A 91 -15.08 12.05 -11.06
C ASP A 91 -14.15 12.36 -12.24
N GLU A 92 -14.50 11.88 -13.43
CA GLU A 92 -13.76 12.10 -14.68
C GLU A 92 -13.53 13.59 -14.99
N SER A 93 -14.44 14.48 -14.58
CA SER A 93 -14.27 15.92 -14.81
C SER A 93 -13.20 16.57 -13.92
N MET A 94 -12.69 15.85 -12.90
CA MET A 94 -11.68 16.33 -11.96
C MET A 94 -10.28 15.81 -12.26
N GLU A 95 -10.07 15.01 -13.32
CA GLU A 95 -8.75 14.47 -13.69
C GLU A 95 -7.68 15.58 -13.79
N VAL A 96 -8.05 16.75 -14.34
CA VAL A 96 -7.15 17.90 -14.50
C VAL A 96 -6.75 18.55 -13.15
N LEU A 97 -7.48 18.27 -12.07
CA LEU A 97 -7.11 18.75 -10.73
C LEU A 97 -6.00 17.92 -10.09
N SER A 98 -5.69 16.73 -10.62
CA SER A 98 -4.74 15.82 -9.99
C SER A 98 -3.34 16.43 -9.88
N MET A 99 -2.82 16.95 -11.00
CA MET A 99 -1.54 17.67 -11.02
C MET A 99 -1.53 18.89 -10.09
N ILE A 100 -2.68 19.55 -9.88
CA ILE A 100 -2.77 20.68 -8.95
C ILE A 100 -2.64 20.19 -7.50
N ASN A 101 -3.35 19.12 -7.17
CA ASN A 101 -3.33 18.54 -5.84
C ASN A 101 -1.94 18.00 -5.50
N GLU A 102 -1.23 17.48 -6.50
CA GLU A 102 0.17 17.12 -6.38
C GLU A 102 1.06 18.32 -6.08
N VAL A 103 0.95 19.41 -6.84
CA VAL A 103 1.71 20.63 -6.58
C VAL A 103 1.40 21.19 -5.18
N LEU A 104 0.13 21.23 -4.76
CA LEU A 104 -0.26 21.73 -3.44
C LEU A 104 0.27 20.85 -2.31
N CYS A 105 0.26 19.52 -2.49
CA CYS A 105 0.85 18.58 -1.56
C CYS A 105 2.37 18.76 -1.45
N ILE A 106 3.09 18.90 -2.58
CA ILE A 106 4.54 19.15 -2.60
C ILE A 106 4.87 20.42 -1.80
N PHE A 107 4.09 21.49 -1.99
CA PHE A 107 4.26 22.72 -1.21
C PHE A 107 4.09 22.48 0.30
N ASP A 108 3.10 21.70 0.73
CA ASP A 108 2.90 21.37 2.15
C ASP A 108 4.12 20.63 2.74
N LEU A 109 4.67 19.67 2.00
CA LEU A 109 5.87 18.92 2.41
C LEU A 109 7.13 19.79 2.57
N THR A 110 7.14 21.02 2.04
CA THR A 110 8.27 21.95 2.23
C THR A 110 8.29 22.60 3.61
N TYR A 111 7.25 22.43 4.42
CA TYR A 111 7.08 23.07 5.74
C TYR A 111 7.25 24.59 5.70
N TYR A 112 6.82 25.24 4.61
CA TYR A 112 6.97 26.69 4.42
C TYR A 112 6.30 27.52 5.52
N ASP A 113 5.36 26.94 6.26
CA ASP A 113 4.60 27.54 7.33
C ASP A 113 5.17 27.26 8.73
N ASP A 114 6.22 26.45 8.86
CA ASP A 114 6.86 26.18 10.14
C ASP A 114 7.50 27.47 10.70
N ALA A 115 7.13 27.82 11.94
CA ALA A 115 7.59 29.04 12.61
C ALA A 115 9.12 29.13 12.77
N ALA A 116 9.84 28.01 12.73
CA ALA A 116 11.30 27.95 12.74
C ALA A 116 11.94 28.27 11.39
N LEU A 117 11.19 28.15 10.28
CA LEU A 117 11.67 28.33 8.91
C LEU A 117 11.23 29.67 8.32
N VAL A 118 10.05 30.18 8.71
CA VAL A 118 9.57 31.51 8.30
C VAL A 118 10.55 32.59 8.74
N ASN A 119 11.04 33.39 7.78
CA ASN A 119 12.06 34.44 7.97
C ASN A 119 13.44 33.92 8.44
N ALA A 120 13.71 32.61 8.38
CA ALA A 120 15.01 32.02 8.74
C ALA A 120 16.07 32.15 7.64
N GLY A 121 15.66 32.56 6.44
CA GLY A 121 16.47 32.52 5.23
C GLY A 121 16.13 31.30 4.38
N THR A 122 16.90 31.07 3.31
CA THR A 122 16.70 29.90 2.44
C THR A 122 17.10 28.63 3.18
N TYR A 123 16.38 27.52 2.95
CA TYR A 123 16.65 26.18 3.48
C TYR A 123 16.48 25.10 2.40
N LEU A 124 17.06 23.92 2.65
CA LEU A 124 16.91 22.73 1.80
C LEU A 124 15.82 21.83 2.38
N ALA A 125 14.83 21.46 1.57
CA ALA A 125 13.82 20.46 1.89
C ALA A 125 14.07 19.21 1.04
N LEU A 126 14.14 18.05 1.69
CA LEU A 126 14.09 16.76 1.02
C LEU A 126 12.67 16.24 1.15
N LEU A 127 11.95 16.15 0.03
CA LEU A 127 10.52 15.87 0.03
C LEU A 127 10.26 14.44 -0.38
N ASP A 128 9.42 13.75 0.38
CA ASP A 128 8.85 12.47 -0.01
C ASP A 128 7.56 12.71 -0.79
N GLU A 129 7.65 12.70 -2.12
CA GLU A 129 6.50 13.01 -2.98
C GLU A 129 5.52 11.81 -3.13
N SER A 130 5.79 10.67 -2.48
CA SER A 130 4.95 9.45 -2.53
C SER A 130 3.49 9.67 -2.15
N GLY A 131 3.27 10.60 -1.22
CA GLY A 131 1.96 10.99 -0.73
C GLY A 131 1.26 12.01 -1.60
N CYS A 132 1.95 12.59 -2.59
CA CYS A 132 1.46 13.74 -3.36
C CYS A 132 0.85 13.40 -4.71
N GLY A 133 0.97 12.18 -5.23
CA GLY A 133 0.26 11.74 -6.44
C GLY A 133 -0.91 10.80 -6.10
N LYS A 134 -2.14 11.18 -6.46
CA LYS A 134 -3.31 10.28 -6.39
C LYS A 134 -4.02 10.10 -7.72
N ASP A 135 -3.26 10.10 -8.81
CA ASP A 135 -3.72 9.50 -10.06
C ASP A 135 -3.76 7.96 -9.92
N ARG A 136 -4.81 7.46 -9.27
CA ARG A 136 -5.19 6.04 -9.30
C ARG A 136 -5.97 5.68 -10.58
N SER A 137 -5.70 6.39 -11.68
CA SER A 137 -6.10 6.01 -13.04
C SER A 137 -5.27 4.79 -13.45
N GLY A 138 -5.74 3.60 -13.06
CA GLY A 138 -4.98 2.36 -13.15
C GLY A 138 -4.68 1.90 -14.56
N ASP A 139 -3.44 2.10 -14.99
CA ASP A 139 -2.82 1.30 -16.05
C ASP A 139 -2.65 -0.17 -15.61
N GLU A 140 -2.73 -1.07 -16.59
CA GLU A 140 -3.16 -2.48 -16.53
C GLU A 140 -2.34 -3.49 -15.66
N ASN A 141 -1.60 -3.09 -14.63
CA ASN A 141 -0.80 -4.03 -13.81
C ASN A 141 -0.75 -3.71 -12.30
N ASN A 142 -1.80 -3.14 -11.70
CA ASN A 142 -1.76 -2.83 -10.27
C ASN A 142 -2.42 -3.91 -9.40
N GLU A 143 -1.63 -4.94 -9.08
CA GLU A 143 -1.71 -5.60 -7.78
C GLU A 143 -1.46 -4.54 -6.70
N SER A 144 -2.39 -4.41 -5.74
CA SER A 144 -2.39 -3.39 -4.68
C SER A 144 -0.98 -3.12 -4.11
N SER A 145 -0.38 -1.98 -4.47
CA SER A 145 0.94 -1.55 -3.99
C SER A 145 0.91 -0.07 -3.60
N ALA A 146 1.50 0.22 -2.44
CA ALA A 146 1.68 1.56 -1.88
C ALA A 146 2.66 2.39 -2.76
N SER A 147 2.51 3.72 -2.73
CA SER A 147 3.11 4.73 -3.62
C SER A 147 4.48 5.26 -3.15
N GLN A 148 5.33 5.78 -4.08
CA GLN A 148 6.83 5.70 -4.12
C GLN A 148 7.48 6.89 -3.45
N THR A 149 8.39 6.70 -2.50
CA THR A 149 9.22 7.83 -2.04
C THR A 149 10.48 7.92 -2.86
N GLU A 150 10.41 8.80 -3.84
CA GLU A 150 11.58 9.56 -4.24
C GLU A 150 11.76 10.76 -3.31
N LEU A 151 12.97 10.93 -2.79
CA LEU A 151 13.34 12.17 -2.12
C LEU A 151 13.81 13.19 -3.14
N THR A 152 12.97 14.16 -3.48
CA THR A 152 13.33 15.29 -4.33
C THR A 152 13.92 16.42 -3.48
N SER A 153 14.93 17.12 -4.02
CA SER A 153 15.56 18.22 -3.30
C SER A 153 15.00 19.55 -3.75
N TRP A 154 14.36 20.26 -2.82
CA TRP A 154 13.78 21.57 -3.04
C TRP A 154 14.52 22.62 -2.22
N ILE A 155 14.85 23.74 -2.85
CA ILE A 155 15.38 24.92 -2.18
C ILE A 155 14.20 25.84 -1.91
N VAL A 156 14.04 26.26 -0.65
CA VAL A 156 12.85 26.99 -0.21
C VAL A 156 13.26 28.29 0.49
N ASN A 157 12.56 29.38 0.22
CA ASN A 157 12.63 30.60 1.01
C ASN A 157 11.22 31.03 1.42
N SER A 158 10.98 31.04 2.73
CA SER A 158 9.70 31.45 3.31
C SER A 158 9.88 32.76 4.09
N SER A 159 9.09 33.78 3.75
CA SER A 159 9.21 35.11 4.34
C SER A 159 7.87 35.79 4.56
N ARG A 160 7.71 36.40 5.74
CA ARG A 160 6.49 37.12 6.10
C ARG A 160 6.76 38.27 7.07
N ALA A 161 6.28 39.45 6.72
CA ALA A 161 6.18 40.57 7.66
C ALA A 161 4.77 40.64 8.30
N ALA A 162 4.68 41.18 9.51
CA ALA A 162 3.43 41.22 10.26
C ALA A 162 2.37 42.06 9.52
N GLY A 163 1.24 41.44 9.17
CA GLY A 163 0.15 42.10 8.46
C GLY A 163 0.37 42.25 6.95
N GLU A 164 1.44 41.66 6.42
CA GLU A 164 1.72 41.58 4.99
C GLU A 164 1.49 40.14 4.50
N ASP A 165 1.54 39.98 3.17
CA ASP A 165 1.44 38.69 2.49
C ASP A 165 2.59 37.75 2.92
N HIS A 166 2.30 36.45 2.93
CA HIS A 166 3.30 35.40 3.11
C HIS A 166 3.87 35.02 1.74
N ILE A 167 5.19 35.17 1.54
CA ILE A 167 5.85 34.86 0.28
C ILE A 167 6.71 33.61 0.45
N VAL A 168 6.46 32.62 -0.40
CA VAL A 168 7.22 31.37 -0.47
C VAL A 168 7.82 31.24 -1.87
N GLN A 169 9.12 31.00 -1.94
CA GLN A 169 9.86 30.81 -3.18
C GLN A 169 10.52 29.44 -3.18
N LEU A 170 10.39 28.74 -4.29
CA LEU A 170 10.84 27.36 -4.47
C LEU A 170 11.66 27.19 -5.75
N TRP A 171 12.71 26.38 -5.65
CA TRP A 171 13.52 25.91 -6.76
C TRP A 171 13.76 24.41 -6.62
N THR A 172 13.67 23.68 -7.72
CA THR A 172 14.16 22.29 -7.82
C THR A 172 14.87 22.12 -9.15
N GLU A 173 15.92 21.30 -9.14
CA GLU A 173 16.69 20.91 -10.33
C GLU A 173 16.48 19.41 -10.54
N GLU A 174 16.21 19.02 -11.78
CA GLU A 174 16.05 17.61 -12.16
C GLU A 174 17.35 17.12 -12.81
N ASP A 175 18.10 16.28 -12.09
CA ASP A 175 19.36 15.73 -12.59
C ASP A 175 19.10 14.76 -13.76
N GLY A 176 19.42 15.18 -14.98
CA GLY A 176 19.46 14.28 -16.14
C GLY A 176 18.21 14.25 -17.02
N ALA A 177 17.35 15.28 -16.97
CA ALA A 177 16.24 15.41 -17.91
C ALA A 177 16.72 15.43 -19.38
N GLU A 178 16.71 14.27 -20.05
CA GLU A 178 17.01 14.17 -21.49
C GLU A 178 15.85 14.72 -22.34
N GLU A 179 14.64 14.82 -21.78
CA GLU A 179 13.43 15.40 -22.37
C GLU A 179 12.61 16.14 -21.29
N GLY A 180 12.27 17.43 -21.47
CA GLY A 180 11.43 18.18 -20.51
C GLY A 180 11.98 19.54 -20.09
N PHE A 181 11.92 19.85 -18.79
CA PHE A 181 12.57 20.99 -18.12
C PHE A 181 13.63 20.46 -17.15
N ASP A 182 14.73 21.19 -16.94
CA ASP A 182 15.82 20.85 -16.01
C ASP A 182 15.72 21.61 -14.67
N GLU A 183 14.86 22.64 -14.59
CA GLU A 183 14.63 23.43 -13.38
C GLU A 183 13.17 23.89 -13.30
N ILE A 184 12.54 23.76 -12.12
CA ILE A 184 11.26 24.39 -11.79
C ILE A 184 11.51 25.54 -10.82
N ARG A 185 10.84 26.67 -11.06
CA ARG A 185 10.74 27.78 -10.11
C ARG A 185 9.29 28.07 -9.81
N ALA A 186 8.95 28.23 -8.54
CA ALA A 186 7.61 28.61 -8.13
C ALA A 186 7.63 29.68 -7.04
N GLN A 187 6.72 30.65 -7.14
CA GLN A 187 6.46 31.62 -6.07
C GLN A 187 4.99 31.57 -5.66
N LEU A 188 4.75 31.28 -4.40
CA LEU A 188 3.44 31.35 -3.75
C LEU A 188 3.36 32.63 -2.92
N THR A 189 2.27 33.38 -3.10
CA THR A 189 1.92 34.57 -2.34
C THR A 189 0.58 34.34 -1.66
N ILE A 190 0.57 34.26 -0.33
CA ILE A 190 -0.63 34.03 0.47
C ILE A 190 -1.04 35.36 1.12
N SER A 191 -2.17 35.89 0.69
CA SER A 191 -2.75 37.13 1.23
C SER A 191 -3.63 36.87 2.45
N GLU A 192 -4.28 35.71 2.50
CA GLU A 192 -5.11 35.28 3.62
C GLU A 192 -5.05 33.75 3.76
N GLY A 193 -4.84 33.23 4.97
CA GLY A 193 -4.78 31.78 5.21
C GLY A 193 -6.16 31.12 5.17
N LYS A 194 -6.17 29.78 5.04
CA LYS A 194 -7.40 28.97 5.07
C LYS A 194 -8.24 29.21 6.33
N SER A 195 -9.56 29.28 6.16
CA SER A 195 -10.54 29.42 7.24
C SER A 195 -11.92 28.90 6.79
N ASP A 196 -12.86 28.76 7.73
CA ASP A 196 -14.24 28.33 7.46
C ASP A 196 -14.94 29.14 6.35
N LEU A 197 -14.56 30.40 6.15
CA LEU A 197 -15.15 31.28 5.12
C LEU A 197 -14.34 31.29 3.82
N LYS A 198 -13.08 30.83 3.87
CA LYS A 198 -12.11 30.85 2.78
C LYS A 198 -11.34 29.54 2.82
N PRO A 199 -11.96 28.43 2.43
CA PRO A 199 -11.44 27.11 2.77
C PRO A 199 -10.14 26.76 2.05
N PHE A 200 -9.86 27.39 0.91
CA PHE A 200 -8.57 27.28 0.22
C PHE A 200 -7.53 28.33 0.68
N GLY A 201 -7.95 29.34 1.45
CA GLY A 201 -7.21 30.59 1.61
C GLY A 201 -7.30 31.50 0.38
N LEU A 202 -6.68 32.68 0.42
CA LEU A 202 -6.54 33.58 -0.73
C LEU A 202 -5.07 33.69 -1.10
N PHE A 203 -4.74 33.21 -2.29
CA PHE A 203 -3.35 33.11 -2.73
C PHE A 203 -3.22 33.19 -4.25
N SER A 204 -2.00 33.45 -4.69
CA SER A 204 -1.56 33.32 -6.08
C SER A 204 -0.22 32.61 -6.12
N MET A 205 -0.09 31.64 -7.00
CA MET A 205 1.11 30.87 -7.25
C MET A 205 1.47 30.98 -8.72
N ASP A 206 2.69 31.41 -9.00
CA ASP A 206 3.25 31.45 -10.35
C ASP A 206 4.40 30.46 -10.42
N PHE A 207 4.41 29.60 -11.44
CA PHE A 207 5.47 28.61 -11.63
C PHE A 207 5.91 28.53 -13.08
N ALA A 208 7.18 28.21 -13.30
CA ALA A 208 7.77 28.06 -14.62
C ALA A 208 8.80 26.94 -14.65
N GLY A 209 8.76 26.16 -15.73
CA GLY A 209 9.77 25.15 -16.06
C GLY A 209 10.78 25.73 -17.05
N TYR A 210 12.06 25.51 -16.79
CA TYR A 210 13.18 25.96 -17.60
C TYR A 210 13.88 24.77 -18.24
N LEU A 211 14.38 24.91 -19.46
CA LEU A 211 15.27 23.95 -20.11
C LEU A 211 16.49 24.71 -20.60
N GLU A 212 17.69 24.34 -20.13
CA GLU A 212 18.93 25.06 -20.42
C GLU A 212 18.82 26.58 -20.12
N GLY A 213 18.04 26.92 -19.08
CA GLY A 213 17.76 28.30 -18.67
C GLY A 213 16.73 29.06 -19.52
N VAL A 214 16.03 28.39 -20.44
CA VAL A 214 14.94 28.96 -21.24
C VAL A 214 13.58 28.50 -20.70
N VAL A 215 12.65 29.42 -20.46
CA VAL A 215 11.28 29.05 -20.06
C VAL A 215 10.60 28.25 -21.16
N VAL A 216 10.21 27.01 -20.84
CA VAL A 216 9.48 26.09 -21.74
C VAL A 216 8.06 25.79 -21.25
N MET A 217 7.78 26.03 -19.97
CA MET A 217 6.48 25.86 -19.35
C MET A 217 6.18 27.05 -18.44
N THR A 218 4.93 27.50 -18.43
CA THR A 218 4.43 28.47 -17.44
C THR A 218 3.11 28.00 -16.88
N GLY A 219 2.87 28.27 -15.60
CA GLY A 219 1.56 28.13 -15.01
C GLY A 219 1.29 29.11 -13.89
N ASN A 220 0.01 29.31 -13.62
CA ASN A 220 -0.49 30.18 -12.57
C ASN A 220 -1.69 29.48 -11.92
N LEU A 221 -1.70 29.45 -10.58
CA LEU A 221 -2.82 28.99 -9.76
C LEU A 221 -3.20 30.11 -8.80
N ALA A 222 -4.46 30.51 -8.76
CA ALA A 222 -4.93 31.52 -7.82
C ALA A 222 -6.23 31.08 -7.15
N SER A 223 -6.39 31.42 -5.88
CA SER A 223 -7.69 31.43 -5.21
C SER A 223 -8.01 32.85 -4.76
N VAL A 224 -9.14 33.37 -5.25
CA VAL A 224 -9.59 34.74 -5.06
C VAL A 224 -11.03 34.78 -4.54
N GLU A 225 -11.37 35.87 -3.87
CA GLU A 225 -12.76 36.18 -3.52
C GLU A 225 -13.34 37.04 -4.64
N ASN A 226 -14.40 36.56 -5.28
CA ASN A 226 -15.01 37.30 -6.38
C ASN A 226 -15.94 38.43 -5.88
N ALA A 227 -16.48 39.22 -6.81
CA ALA A 227 -17.30 40.39 -6.48
C ALA A 227 -18.60 40.05 -5.71
N ASP A 228 -19.05 38.80 -5.78
CA ASP A 228 -20.24 38.29 -5.12
C ASP A 228 -19.94 37.61 -3.77
N GLY A 229 -18.67 37.61 -3.34
CA GLY A 229 -18.21 36.98 -2.09
C GLY A 229 -18.12 35.44 -2.19
N LEU A 230 -18.07 34.90 -3.41
CA LEU A 230 -17.83 33.49 -3.67
C LEU A 230 -16.33 33.22 -3.76
N VAL A 231 -15.95 31.99 -3.51
CA VAL A 231 -14.55 31.55 -3.64
C VAL A 231 -14.35 31.05 -5.05
N GLU A 232 -13.37 31.64 -5.72
CA GLU A 232 -13.01 31.34 -7.09
C GLU A 232 -11.58 30.81 -7.09
N PHE A 233 -11.32 29.79 -7.90
CA PHE A 233 -9.95 29.42 -8.20
C PHE A 233 -9.75 29.23 -9.70
N GLU A 234 -8.60 29.70 -10.17
CA GLU A 234 -8.18 29.62 -11.57
C GLU A 234 -6.81 28.95 -11.65
N LEU A 235 -6.68 27.97 -12.53
CA LEU A 235 -5.44 27.37 -12.97
C LEU A 235 -5.25 27.65 -14.46
N THR A 236 -4.01 27.99 -14.82
CA THR A 236 -3.51 27.80 -16.18
C THR A 236 -2.15 27.13 -16.14
N LEU A 237 -1.91 26.20 -17.07
CA LEU A 237 -0.61 25.66 -17.40
C LEU A 237 -0.50 25.59 -18.92
N ASP A 238 0.62 26.05 -19.46
CA ASP A 238 0.91 25.98 -20.90
C ASP A 238 2.36 25.57 -21.11
N ASN A 239 2.55 24.48 -21.87
CA ASN A 239 3.83 24.05 -22.41
C ASN A 239 3.68 23.95 -23.94
N PRO A 240 3.94 25.06 -24.66
CA PRO A 240 3.77 25.10 -26.11
C PRO A 240 4.77 24.19 -26.85
N GLY A 241 5.92 23.87 -26.23
CA GLY A 241 6.92 22.97 -26.81
C GLY A 241 6.42 21.53 -26.93
N MET A 242 5.51 21.11 -26.06
CA MET A 242 4.95 19.75 -25.99
C MET A 242 3.49 19.66 -26.45
N ASN A 243 2.93 20.76 -27.01
CA ASN A 243 1.50 20.89 -27.29
C ASN A 243 0.61 20.59 -26.06
N TYR A 244 1.11 20.83 -24.86
CA TYR A 244 0.41 20.56 -23.60
C TYR A 244 -0.19 21.85 -23.04
N ALA A 245 -1.43 21.81 -22.55
CA ALA A 245 -2.01 22.89 -21.77
C ALA A 245 -3.15 22.38 -20.89
N GLU A 246 -3.28 22.94 -19.70
CA GLU A 246 -4.36 22.68 -18.77
C GLU A 246 -4.93 23.98 -18.24
N GLN A 247 -6.25 24.04 -18.13
CA GLN A 247 -6.94 25.21 -17.60
C GLN A 247 -8.12 24.77 -16.76
N THR A 248 -8.24 25.37 -15.58
CA THR A 248 -9.39 25.16 -14.71
C THR A 248 -9.85 26.50 -14.18
N HIS A 249 -11.15 26.75 -14.18
CA HIS A 249 -11.73 27.88 -13.46
C HIS A 249 -12.97 27.38 -12.75
N ALA A 250 -12.99 27.45 -11.43
CA ALA A 250 -14.14 27.09 -10.62
C ALA A 250 -14.63 28.29 -9.81
N VAL A 251 -15.95 28.46 -9.75
CA VAL A 251 -16.63 29.42 -8.88
C VAL A 251 -17.54 28.64 -7.95
N LEU A 252 -17.25 28.70 -6.66
CA LEU A 252 -17.85 27.87 -5.64
C LEU A 252 -18.52 28.73 -4.56
N ALA A 253 -19.70 28.32 -4.11
CA ALA A 253 -20.31 28.89 -2.92
C ALA A 253 -19.44 28.58 -1.70
N VAL A 254 -19.27 29.56 -0.81
CA VAL A 254 -18.46 29.43 0.42
C VAL A 254 -18.95 28.28 1.30
N ASP A 255 -20.27 28.05 1.33
CA ASP A 255 -20.89 26.95 2.08
C ASP A 255 -20.88 25.61 1.33
N GLY A 256 -20.29 25.57 0.13
CA GLY A 256 -20.21 24.39 -0.70
C GLY A 256 -21.52 23.91 -1.32
N SER A 257 -22.61 24.69 -1.18
CA SER A 257 -23.95 24.28 -1.61
C SER A 257 -24.16 24.27 -3.12
N SER A 258 -23.28 24.94 -3.87
CA SER A 258 -23.36 25.04 -5.33
C SER A 258 -22.06 25.55 -5.93
N GLY A 259 -21.89 25.31 -7.23
CA GLY A 259 -20.77 25.85 -7.97
C GLY A 259 -20.84 25.50 -9.44
N ALA A 260 -19.90 26.06 -10.18
CA ALA A 260 -19.69 25.74 -11.58
C ALA A 260 -18.19 25.76 -11.88
N ALA A 261 -17.76 24.95 -12.84
CA ALA A 261 -16.37 24.93 -13.26
C ALA A 261 -16.24 24.77 -14.78
N PHE A 262 -15.15 25.32 -15.28
CA PHE A 262 -14.60 25.13 -16.61
C PHE A 262 -13.34 24.29 -16.46
N VAL A 263 -13.19 23.24 -17.26
CA VAL A 263 -11.97 22.42 -17.34
C VAL A 263 -11.59 22.25 -18.80
N PHE A 264 -10.31 22.41 -19.10
CA PHE A 264 -9.74 22.19 -20.43
C PHE A 264 -8.39 21.50 -20.32
N ARG A 265 -8.17 20.55 -21.21
CA ARG A 265 -6.89 19.85 -21.38
C ARG A 265 -6.56 19.73 -22.86
N ARG A 266 -5.30 19.99 -23.19
CA ARG A 266 -4.72 19.81 -24.52
C ARG A 266 -3.46 18.96 -24.38
N PHE A 267 -3.33 17.90 -25.17
CA PHE A 267 -2.19 17.00 -25.13
C PHE A 267 -1.93 16.36 -26.51
N PRO A 268 -0.69 15.94 -26.81
CA PRO A 268 -0.39 15.22 -28.05
C PRO A 268 -1.11 13.86 -28.05
N SER A 269 -1.62 13.42 -29.21
CA SER A 269 -2.25 12.10 -29.30
C SER A 269 -1.23 10.98 -29.11
N PHE A 270 -1.70 9.82 -28.62
CA PHE A 270 -0.86 8.65 -28.36
C PHE A 270 -0.01 8.21 -29.57
N GLU A 271 -0.58 8.25 -30.78
CA GLU A 271 0.15 7.95 -32.03
C GLU A 271 1.29 8.94 -32.36
N SER A 272 1.27 10.11 -31.72
CA SER A 272 2.23 11.20 -31.90
C SER A 272 3.10 11.48 -30.67
N MET A 273 2.98 10.72 -29.58
CA MET A 273 3.80 10.91 -28.36
C MET A 273 5.30 10.81 -28.64
N GLY A 274 5.74 9.88 -29.51
CA GLY A 274 7.13 9.82 -29.98
C GLY A 274 7.54 10.88 -31.01
N ALA A 275 6.61 11.75 -31.41
CA ALA A 275 6.80 12.84 -32.36
C ALA A 275 6.42 14.22 -31.77
N ALA A 276 6.19 14.31 -30.45
CA ALA A 276 5.70 15.50 -29.74
C ALA A 276 6.56 16.76 -29.96
N LEU A 277 7.82 16.58 -30.39
CA LEU A 277 8.76 17.63 -30.77
C LEU A 277 8.53 18.23 -32.18
N ASN A 278 7.54 17.75 -32.95
CA ASN A 278 7.20 18.28 -34.27
C ASN A 278 5.89 19.06 -34.26
N ALA A 279 5.87 20.24 -34.89
CA ALA A 279 4.69 21.11 -35.07
C ALA A 279 3.51 20.47 -35.85
N ASP A 280 3.64 19.22 -36.30
CA ASP A 280 2.62 18.42 -37.01
C ASP A 280 2.03 17.30 -36.13
N ALA A 281 2.32 17.26 -34.82
CA ALA A 281 1.69 16.31 -33.91
C ALA A 281 0.17 16.52 -33.87
N SER A 282 -0.61 15.45 -34.00
CA SER A 282 -2.05 15.51 -33.80
C SER A 282 -2.34 15.78 -32.33
N VAL A 283 -3.11 16.81 -32.05
CA VAL A 283 -3.45 17.25 -30.69
C VAL A 283 -4.87 16.81 -30.34
N VAL A 284 -5.06 16.36 -29.11
CA VAL A 284 -6.37 16.09 -28.51
C VAL A 284 -6.71 17.25 -27.58
N GLU A 285 -7.90 17.82 -27.73
CA GLU A 285 -8.45 18.84 -26.84
C GLU A 285 -9.71 18.28 -26.17
N LYS A 286 -9.76 18.33 -24.84
CA LYS A 286 -10.93 17.97 -24.04
C LYS A 286 -11.39 19.20 -23.28
N THR A 287 -12.68 19.49 -23.33
CA THR A 287 -13.31 20.55 -22.53
C THR A 287 -14.45 19.94 -21.73
N VAL A 288 -14.48 20.21 -20.43
CA VAL A 288 -15.56 19.80 -19.54
C VAL A 288 -16.13 21.02 -18.85
N GLN A 289 -17.45 21.12 -18.84
CA GLN A 289 -18.17 22.13 -18.07
C GLN A 289 -18.92 21.45 -16.94
N VAL A 290 -18.83 22.01 -15.74
CA VAL A 290 -19.45 21.48 -14.55
C VAL A 290 -20.43 22.50 -13.99
N ALA A 291 -21.57 22.02 -13.51
CA ALA A 291 -22.47 22.77 -12.64
C ALA A 291 -23.02 21.83 -11.57
N PHE A 292 -23.10 22.27 -10.32
CA PHE A 292 -23.62 21.43 -9.24
C PHE A 292 -24.38 22.22 -8.18
N ASN A 293 -25.17 21.50 -7.40
CA ASN A 293 -25.82 21.95 -6.18
C ASN A 293 -25.77 20.85 -5.12
N GLU A 294 -26.37 21.08 -3.94
CA GLU A 294 -26.45 20.12 -2.84
C GLU A 294 -27.02 18.74 -3.21
N SER A 295 -27.74 18.62 -4.33
CA SER A 295 -28.42 17.38 -4.73
C SER A 295 -27.82 16.70 -5.95
N TYR A 296 -27.30 17.48 -6.91
CA TYR A 296 -26.92 16.95 -8.21
C TYR A 296 -25.65 17.61 -8.76
N TYR A 297 -24.91 16.82 -9.52
CA TYR A 297 -23.68 17.21 -10.21
C TYR A 297 -23.84 16.95 -11.71
N LEU A 298 -23.66 17.98 -12.53
CA LEU A 298 -23.79 17.91 -13.98
C LEU A 298 -22.43 18.16 -14.64
N SER A 299 -21.93 17.18 -15.38
CA SER A 299 -20.77 17.30 -16.27
C SER A 299 -21.21 17.33 -17.72
N ASP A 300 -20.65 18.24 -18.50
CA ASP A 300 -20.86 18.37 -19.94
C ASP A 300 -19.51 18.30 -20.65
N PHE A 301 -19.28 17.17 -21.34
CA PHE A 301 -18.07 16.86 -22.09
C PHE A 301 -18.15 17.36 -23.54
N GLY A 302 -19.24 18.05 -23.91
CA GLY A 302 -19.51 18.57 -25.25
C GLY A 302 -20.20 17.57 -26.18
N ASP A 303 -19.81 16.30 -26.15
CA ASP A 303 -20.44 15.20 -26.91
C ASP A 303 -21.47 14.41 -26.07
N ARG A 304 -21.31 14.41 -24.75
CA ARG A 304 -22.27 13.87 -23.77
C ARG A 304 -22.42 14.76 -22.55
N GLN A 305 -23.59 14.66 -21.92
CA GLN A 305 -23.88 15.25 -20.62
C GLN A 305 -24.24 14.14 -19.64
N VAL A 306 -23.67 14.21 -18.43
CA VAL A 306 -23.92 13.24 -17.36
C VAL A 306 -24.40 13.96 -16.13
N CYS A 307 -25.58 13.56 -15.66
CA CYS A 307 -26.16 14.03 -14.42
C CYS A 307 -25.95 12.97 -13.34
N ARG A 308 -25.43 13.36 -12.18
CA ARG A 308 -25.11 12.45 -11.08
C ARG A 308 -25.72 12.89 -9.76
N ASP A 309 -25.96 11.93 -8.89
CA ASP A 309 -26.45 12.15 -7.54
C ASP A 309 -25.31 12.60 -6.61
N ALA A 310 -25.44 13.79 -6.03
CA ALA A 310 -24.45 14.35 -5.10
C ALA A 310 -24.75 13.99 -3.63
N VAL A 311 -25.75 13.15 -3.37
CA VAL A 311 -26.26 12.80 -2.03
C VAL A 311 -26.24 11.30 -1.76
N ASN A 312 -26.35 10.46 -2.79
CA ASN A 312 -26.31 9.01 -2.63
C ASN A 312 -25.05 8.47 -3.29
N LEU A 313 -23.90 8.70 -2.64
CA LEU A 313 -22.60 8.28 -3.16
C LEU A 313 -22.38 6.78 -3.08
N ASP A 314 -21.75 6.24 -4.11
CA ASP A 314 -21.13 4.92 -4.09
C ASP A 314 -19.81 5.01 -3.33
N LYS A 315 -19.55 4.00 -2.49
CA LYS A 315 -18.33 3.89 -1.69
C LYS A 315 -17.43 2.80 -2.25
N ASN A 316 -16.16 3.12 -2.43
CA ASN A 316 -15.07 2.21 -2.72
C ASN A 316 -14.01 2.36 -1.61
N VAL A 317 -13.31 1.28 -1.24
CA VAL A 317 -12.32 1.31 -0.16
C VAL A 317 -11.06 0.61 -0.61
N TRP A 318 -9.94 1.30 -0.47
CA TRP A 318 -8.63 0.84 -0.93
C TRP A 318 -7.79 0.23 0.19
N GLU A 319 -7.98 0.70 1.42
CA GLU A 319 -7.13 0.32 2.56
C GLU A 319 -7.98 0.06 3.80
N TYR A 320 -7.60 -0.96 4.57
CA TYR A 320 -8.19 -1.28 5.85
C TYR A 320 -7.13 -1.46 6.93
N ASN A 321 -7.46 -1.03 8.14
CA ASN A 321 -6.77 -1.43 9.37
C ASN A 321 -7.58 -2.48 10.13
N LEU A 322 -6.88 -3.32 10.89
CA LEU A 322 -7.47 -4.21 11.88
C LEU A 322 -7.22 -3.72 13.30
N TYR A 323 -8.19 -3.97 14.17
CA TYR A 323 -8.14 -3.57 15.57
C TYR A 323 -8.57 -4.71 16.48
N THR A 324 -8.06 -4.70 17.70
CA THR A 324 -8.51 -5.59 18.77
C THR A 324 -9.85 -5.11 19.35
N GLU A 325 -10.48 -5.92 20.20
CA GLU A 325 -11.78 -5.60 20.84
C GLU A 325 -11.74 -4.31 21.68
N ASP A 326 -10.60 -3.99 22.30
CA ASP A 326 -10.37 -2.75 23.04
C ASP A 326 -10.01 -1.55 22.14
N GLY A 327 -9.80 -1.79 20.85
CA GLY A 327 -9.60 -0.79 19.81
C GLY A 327 -8.15 -0.38 19.58
N ALA A 328 -7.17 -1.14 20.09
CA ALA A 328 -5.78 -0.98 19.70
C ALA A 328 -5.58 -1.45 18.25
N ARG A 329 -4.75 -0.75 17.48
CA ARG A 329 -4.41 -1.19 16.12
C ARG A 329 -3.60 -2.48 16.18
N VAL A 330 -3.89 -3.42 15.27
CA VAL A 330 -3.07 -4.60 15.07
C VAL A 330 -1.86 -4.18 14.24
N GLU A 331 -0.70 -4.12 14.88
CA GLU A 331 0.56 -3.81 14.19
C GLU A 331 1.18 -5.08 13.64
N LYS A 332 1.58 -5.05 12.36
CA LYS A 332 2.18 -6.17 11.65
C LYS A 332 3.17 -5.64 10.61
N ASN A 333 4.36 -6.23 10.54
CA ASN A 333 5.35 -5.91 9.52
C ASN A 333 5.59 -7.10 8.61
N SER A 334 4.63 -7.40 7.73
CA SER A 334 4.67 -8.59 6.86
C SER A 334 5.28 -8.36 5.49
N GLY A 335 5.67 -7.13 5.20
CA GLY A 335 6.31 -6.74 3.96
C GLY A 335 6.55 -5.25 3.96
N MET A 336 7.26 -4.78 2.94
CA MET A 336 7.38 -3.38 2.64
C MET A 336 7.39 -3.17 1.13
N PRO A 337 6.88 -2.02 0.65
CA PRO A 337 7.12 -1.60 -0.72
C PRO A 337 8.61 -1.34 -0.90
N ILE A 338 9.10 -1.64 -2.10
CA ILE A 338 10.49 -1.39 -2.48
C ILE A 338 10.56 -0.88 -3.92
N ARG A 339 11.68 -0.24 -4.24
CA ARG A 339 11.93 0.31 -5.56
C ARG A 339 13.28 -0.06 -6.12
N ALA A 340 13.33 -0.38 -7.41
CA ALA A 340 14.55 -0.68 -8.14
C ALA A 340 14.67 0.16 -9.41
N GLY A 341 15.33 1.33 -9.32
CA GLY A 341 15.26 2.35 -10.37
C GLY A 341 13.84 2.90 -10.47
N GLU A 342 13.27 2.94 -11.67
CA GLU A 342 11.87 3.37 -11.89
C GLU A 342 10.84 2.27 -11.53
N ALA A 343 11.30 1.03 -11.32
CA ALA A 343 10.41 -0.10 -11.14
C ALA A 343 10.01 -0.31 -9.69
N TRP A 344 8.70 -0.39 -9.52
CA TRP A 344 8.04 -0.71 -8.27
C TRP A 344 8.12 -2.16 -7.87
N GLY A 345 7.99 -2.43 -6.59
CA GLY A 345 8.01 -3.78 -6.08
C GLY A 345 7.54 -3.91 -4.65
N TRP A 346 7.48 -5.16 -4.21
CA TRP A 346 7.12 -5.53 -2.86
C TRP A 346 8.10 -6.57 -2.35
N ALA A 347 8.59 -6.39 -1.14
CA ALA A 347 9.39 -7.37 -0.42
C ALA A 347 8.60 -7.86 0.78
N ASP A 348 8.43 -9.17 0.89
CA ASP A 348 7.76 -9.82 2.01
C ASP A 348 8.47 -11.12 2.41
N ASN A 349 7.82 -11.89 3.29
CA ASN A 349 8.34 -13.18 3.70
C ASN A 349 8.36 -14.23 2.56
N ASN A 350 7.66 -14.00 1.45
CA ASN A 350 7.60 -14.90 0.29
C ASN A 350 8.64 -14.57 -0.77
N GLY A 351 9.17 -13.34 -0.76
CA GLY A 351 10.31 -12.95 -1.57
C GLY A 351 10.21 -11.49 -2.03
N ILE A 352 10.71 -11.25 -3.24
CA ILE A 352 10.68 -9.92 -3.86
C ILE A 352 9.99 -10.02 -5.21
N TRP A 353 8.98 -9.19 -5.39
CA TRP A 353 8.35 -8.94 -6.68
C TRP A 353 8.75 -7.54 -7.16
N LEU A 354 9.01 -7.38 -8.47
CA LEU A 354 9.19 -6.08 -9.12
C LEU A 354 8.28 -6.01 -10.37
N GLY A 355 7.65 -4.87 -10.61
CA GLY A 355 6.76 -4.63 -11.74
C GLY A 355 7.45 -4.66 -13.10
N ASN A 356 8.78 -4.52 -13.15
CA ASN A 356 9.57 -4.67 -14.37
C ASN A 356 10.18 -6.07 -14.56
N GLY A 357 9.88 -7.03 -13.68
CA GLY A 357 10.37 -8.41 -13.78
C GLY A 357 10.94 -8.97 -12.48
N SER A 358 11.99 -9.79 -12.57
CA SER A 358 12.60 -10.42 -11.39
C SER A 358 13.80 -9.63 -10.89
N ALA A 359 13.90 -9.47 -9.57
CA ALA A 359 15.08 -8.91 -8.93
C ALA A 359 16.34 -9.76 -9.18
N THR A 360 17.47 -9.10 -9.33
CA THR A 360 18.79 -9.73 -9.57
C THR A 360 19.65 -9.71 -8.31
N ASP A 361 20.53 -10.71 -8.18
CA ASP A 361 21.45 -10.78 -7.03
C ASP A 361 22.38 -9.57 -7.00
N GLY A 362 22.52 -8.94 -5.82
CA GLY A 362 23.31 -7.72 -5.61
C GLY A 362 22.64 -6.41 -6.06
N GLN A 363 21.43 -6.48 -6.63
CA GLN A 363 20.67 -5.29 -7.03
C GLN A 363 20.37 -4.42 -5.82
N GLN A 364 20.55 -3.11 -5.96
CA GLN A 364 20.11 -2.16 -4.92
C GLN A 364 18.63 -1.87 -5.12
N VAL A 365 17.88 -1.91 -4.03
CA VAL A 365 16.50 -1.43 -3.97
C VAL A 365 16.33 -0.49 -2.79
N THR A 366 15.42 0.47 -2.87
CA THR A 366 15.13 1.40 -1.76
C THR A 366 13.79 1.05 -1.12
N SER A 367 13.64 1.31 0.17
CA SER A 367 12.32 1.28 0.82
C SER A 367 11.36 2.23 0.14
N ASP A 368 10.07 2.02 0.40
CA ASP A 368 9.01 2.93 -0.03
C ASP A 368 9.40 4.35 0.25
N ASP A 369 9.76 4.68 1.52
CA ASP A 369 10.23 5.96 2.08
C ASP A 369 11.58 6.50 1.57
N GLY A 370 12.25 5.77 0.66
CA GLY A 370 13.50 6.20 0.01
C GLY A 370 14.72 6.32 0.93
N PHE A 371 14.57 6.16 2.25
CA PHE A 371 15.65 6.38 3.22
C PHE A 371 16.63 5.22 3.32
N THR A 372 16.15 4.02 3.07
CA THR A 372 16.93 2.81 3.29
C THR A 372 17.21 2.13 1.97
N THR A 373 18.49 2.04 1.61
CA THR A 373 18.92 1.20 0.49
C THR A 373 19.22 -0.21 1.00
N TYR A 374 18.57 -1.18 0.40
CA TYR A 374 18.76 -2.60 0.60
C TYR A 374 19.50 -3.22 -0.58
N THR A 375 20.27 -4.26 -0.30
CA THR A 375 20.83 -5.13 -1.31
C THR A 375 19.95 -6.37 -1.43
N VAL A 376 19.47 -6.66 -2.64
CA VAL A 376 18.81 -7.93 -2.94
C VAL A 376 19.85 -9.04 -2.89
N VAL A 377 19.56 -10.09 -2.13
CA VAL A 377 20.33 -11.33 -2.12
C VAL A 377 19.48 -12.42 -2.75
N ARG A 378 20.06 -13.14 -3.72
CA ARG A 378 19.40 -14.24 -4.41
C ARG A 378 20.24 -15.52 -4.36
N GLY A 379 19.68 -16.56 -3.75
CA GLY A 379 20.29 -17.89 -3.65
C GLY A 379 19.86 -18.83 -4.78
N GLY A 380 20.63 -19.91 -5.00
CA GLY A 380 20.29 -20.97 -5.96
C GLY A 380 19.03 -21.77 -5.61
N GLY A 381 18.54 -21.64 -4.39
CA GLY A 381 17.30 -22.21 -3.86
C GLY A 381 16.97 -21.62 -2.49
N ARG A 382 15.94 -22.11 -1.82
CA ARG A 382 15.53 -21.68 -0.47
C ARG A 382 15.66 -22.81 0.54
N VAL A 383 16.21 -22.50 1.71
CA VAL A 383 16.30 -23.42 2.85
C VAL A 383 15.11 -23.17 3.76
N ILE A 384 14.38 -24.23 4.07
CA ILE A 384 13.17 -24.20 4.89
C ILE A 384 13.48 -24.96 6.17
N LYS A 385 13.45 -24.28 7.30
CA LYS A 385 13.51 -24.92 8.61
C LYS A 385 12.10 -25.24 9.06
N ASN A 386 11.88 -26.49 9.43
CA ASN A 386 10.62 -27.02 9.91
C ASN A 386 10.77 -27.26 11.41
N THR A 387 9.93 -26.61 12.21
CA THR A 387 9.92 -26.79 13.67
C THR A 387 8.61 -27.44 14.08
N LEU A 388 8.69 -28.56 14.80
CA LEU A 388 7.52 -29.26 15.30
C LEU A 388 6.85 -28.46 16.40
N GLU A 389 5.58 -28.16 16.19
CA GLU A 389 4.65 -27.70 17.19
C GLU A 389 3.55 -28.75 17.38
N GLU A 390 3.34 -29.16 18.63
CA GLU A 390 2.21 -30.02 18.99
C GLU A 390 1.01 -29.13 19.32
N LYS A 391 0.02 -29.14 18.42
CA LYS A 391 -1.33 -28.63 18.73
C LYS A 391 -2.27 -29.79 18.98
N THR A 392 -3.43 -29.51 19.55
CA THR A 392 -4.52 -30.47 19.64
C THR A 392 -5.65 -30.11 18.67
N LEU A 393 -6.49 -31.06 18.29
CA LEU A 393 -7.68 -30.75 17.47
C LEU A 393 -8.57 -29.68 18.13
N GLY A 394 -8.63 -29.65 19.47
CA GLY A 394 -9.34 -28.62 20.20
C GLY A 394 -8.76 -27.22 20.00
N ASP A 395 -7.43 -27.11 19.89
CA ASP A 395 -6.74 -25.84 19.63
C ASP A 395 -6.97 -25.33 18.20
N LEU A 396 -7.35 -26.23 17.29
CA LEU A 396 -7.66 -25.96 15.88
C LEU A 396 -9.17 -25.79 15.64
N GLN A 397 -9.99 -25.74 16.69
CA GLN A 397 -11.43 -25.56 16.53
C GLN A 397 -11.73 -24.15 16.00
N GLY A 398 -12.47 -24.07 14.90
CA GLY A 398 -12.78 -22.80 14.22
C GLY A 398 -11.81 -22.44 13.09
N ASP A 399 -10.70 -23.17 12.95
CA ASP A 399 -9.86 -23.09 11.76
C ASP A 399 -10.50 -23.84 10.59
N THR A 400 -10.33 -23.28 9.40
CA THR A 400 -10.72 -23.91 8.13
C THR A 400 -9.48 -24.42 7.39
N PHE A 401 -9.57 -25.65 6.89
CA PHE A 401 -8.50 -26.38 6.20
C PHE A 401 -8.92 -26.79 4.81
N GLN A 402 -7.96 -26.90 3.89
CA GLN A 402 -8.15 -27.48 2.56
C GLN A 402 -7.85 -28.98 2.59
N ARG A 403 -8.66 -29.75 1.87
CA ARG A 403 -8.47 -31.19 1.67
C ARG A 403 -8.70 -31.54 0.21
N TRP A 404 -7.63 -31.95 -0.48
CA TRP A 404 -7.72 -32.54 -1.80
C TRP A 404 -8.18 -33.99 -1.72
N THR A 405 -9.16 -34.34 -2.55
CA THR A 405 -9.63 -35.71 -2.72
C THR A 405 -9.24 -36.27 -4.09
N ASP A 406 -9.19 -37.60 -4.19
CA ASP A 406 -8.77 -38.30 -5.41
C ASP A 406 -9.64 -38.00 -6.65
N ASP A 407 -10.84 -37.44 -6.44
CA ASP A 407 -11.74 -37.00 -7.50
C ASP A 407 -11.41 -35.60 -8.06
N GLY A 408 -10.37 -34.94 -7.54
CA GLY A 408 -9.93 -33.61 -7.94
C GLY A 408 -10.66 -32.46 -7.24
N THR A 409 -11.59 -32.76 -6.32
CA THR A 409 -12.28 -31.72 -5.53
C THR A 409 -11.40 -31.26 -4.37
N THR A 410 -11.36 -29.95 -4.13
CA THR A 410 -10.76 -29.39 -2.90
C THR A 410 -11.88 -28.99 -1.96
N TYR A 411 -11.99 -29.65 -0.81
CA TYR A 411 -12.97 -29.33 0.21
C TYR A 411 -12.38 -28.38 1.25
N LEU A 412 -13.20 -27.44 1.73
CA LEU A 412 -12.96 -26.81 3.03
C LEU A 412 -13.46 -27.73 4.13
N VAL A 413 -12.63 -27.89 5.15
CA VAL A 413 -12.81 -28.82 6.27
C VAL A 413 -12.62 -28.07 7.58
N GLU A 414 -13.46 -28.34 8.56
CA GLU A 414 -13.38 -27.74 9.90
C GLU A 414 -13.51 -28.82 10.98
N TRP A 415 -12.87 -28.59 12.13
CA TRP A 415 -13.13 -29.37 13.34
C TRP A 415 -14.27 -28.73 14.13
N ASN A 416 -15.38 -29.45 14.33
CA ASN A 416 -16.54 -28.93 15.06
C ASN A 416 -16.60 -29.34 16.55
N GLY A 417 -15.51 -29.86 17.10
CA GLY A 417 -15.46 -30.41 18.46
C GLY A 417 -15.85 -31.89 18.54
N THR A 418 -16.32 -32.51 17.45
CA THR A 418 -16.69 -33.95 17.43
C THR A 418 -16.24 -34.66 16.17
N ASN A 419 -16.38 -34.04 15.00
CA ASN A 419 -15.95 -34.60 13.72
C ASN A 419 -15.22 -33.53 12.92
N LEU A 420 -14.31 -33.97 12.04
CA LEU A 420 -13.95 -33.17 10.88
C LEU A 420 -15.14 -33.14 9.93
N ILE A 421 -15.59 -31.96 9.54
CA ILE A 421 -16.73 -31.75 8.64
C ILE A 421 -16.27 -31.00 7.40
N SER A 422 -16.78 -31.38 6.22
CA SER A 422 -16.64 -30.58 5.01
C SER A 422 -17.74 -29.53 4.96
N THR A 423 -17.38 -28.26 4.79
CA THR A 423 -18.27 -27.10 4.84
C THR A 423 -18.38 -26.36 3.50
N GLY A 424 -17.40 -26.52 2.61
CA GLY A 424 -17.39 -25.87 1.30
C GLY A 424 -16.55 -26.60 0.25
N ILE A 425 -16.69 -26.19 -1.01
CA ILE A 425 -15.81 -26.54 -2.12
C ILE A 425 -15.01 -25.30 -2.50
N HIS A 426 -13.68 -25.45 -2.54
CA HIS A 426 -12.71 -24.40 -2.80
C HIS A 426 -12.19 -24.48 -4.25
N VAL A 427 -12.22 -23.36 -4.97
CA VAL A 427 -11.68 -23.23 -6.34
C VAL A 427 -10.87 -21.95 -6.43
N CYS A 428 -9.60 -22.06 -6.81
CA CYS A 428 -8.77 -20.91 -7.15
C CYS A 428 -8.56 -20.82 -8.66
N ASP A 429 -8.66 -19.61 -9.19
CA ASP A 429 -8.26 -19.27 -10.54
C ASP A 429 -7.44 -17.97 -10.55
N GLN A 430 -7.22 -17.41 -11.74
CA GLN A 430 -6.44 -16.18 -11.93
C GLN A 430 -7.03 -14.93 -11.25
N ASN A 431 -8.29 -14.98 -10.79
CA ASN A 431 -8.98 -13.88 -10.11
C ASN A 431 -9.10 -14.12 -8.60
N GLY A 432 -8.33 -15.06 -8.05
CA GLY A 432 -8.34 -15.43 -6.64
C GLY A 432 -9.08 -16.71 -6.35
N CYS A 433 -9.42 -16.91 -5.07
CA CYS A 433 -10.02 -18.15 -4.58
C CYS A 433 -11.47 -17.92 -4.13
N THR A 434 -12.36 -18.78 -4.57
CA THR A 434 -13.79 -18.75 -4.20
C THR A 434 -14.20 -20.01 -3.47
N VAL A 435 -15.23 -19.87 -2.63
CA VAL A 435 -15.79 -20.95 -1.82
C VAL A 435 -17.27 -21.09 -2.12
N THR A 436 -17.69 -22.28 -2.54
CA THR A 436 -19.10 -22.65 -2.61
C THR A 436 -19.48 -23.42 -1.34
N ASP A 437 -20.32 -22.82 -0.48
CA ASP A 437 -20.86 -23.46 0.72
C ASP A 437 -21.62 -24.77 0.35
N ILE A 438 -21.39 -25.84 1.11
CA ILE A 438 -22.13 -27.11 1.00
C ILE A 438 -22.73 -27.50 2.36
N PRO A 439 -23.75 -28.36 2.42
CA PRO A 439 -24.22 -28.87 3.70
C PRO A 439 -23.13 -29.64 4.44
N ASP A 440 -22.95 -29.35 5.72
CA ASP A 440 -21.97 -29.99 6.58
C ASP A 440 -22.02 -31.52 6.48
N ALA A 441 -20.89 -32.12 6.09
CA ALA A 441 -20.76 -33.56 5.96
C ALA A 441 -19.56 -34.06 6.78
N ALA A 442 -19.82 -34.95 7.75
CA ALA A 442 -18.75 -35.55 8.54
C ALA A 442 -17.85 -36.43 7.68
N ILE A 443 -16.54 -36.23 7.82
CA ILE A 443 -15.51 -37.06 7.19
C ILE A 443 -15.49 -38.41 7.90
N VAL A 444 -15.67 -39.49 7.13
CA VAL A 444 -15.63 -40.85 7.67
C VAL A 444 -14.18 -41.24 7.94
N THR A 445 -13.86 -41.50 9.20
CA THR A 445 -12.53 -41.89 9.65
C THR A 445 -12.45 -43.39 9.97
N THR A 446 -11.26 -43.97 9.78
CA THR A 446 -10.96 -45.35 10.19
C THR A 446 -9.77 -45.38 11.16
N PRO A 447 -9.67 -46.36 12.08
CA PRO A 447 -8.57 -46.41 13.05
C PRO A 447 -7.19 -46.44 12.37
N ASN A 448 -6.28 -45.59 12.86
CA ASN A 448 -4.91 -45.40 12.35
C ASN A 448 -4.82 -44.86 10.91
N GLN A 449 -5.88 -44.23 10.41
CA GLN A 449 -5.86 -43.53 9.13
C GLN A 449 -5.15 -42.17 9.27
N SER A 450 -4.30 -41.82 8.31
CA SER A 450 -3.82 -40.44 8.08
C SER A 450 -4.86 -39.64 7.31
N ILE A 451 -5.08 -38.41 7.74
CA ILE A 451 -5.92 -37.43 7.05
C ILE A 451 -5.05 -36.21 6.79
N GLY A 452 -4.59 -36.10 5.54
CA GLY A 452 -3.87 -34.93 5.06
C GLY A 452 -4.81 -33.75 4.90
N LEU A 453 -4.45 -32.64 5.53
CA LEU A 453 -5.07 -31.32 5.42
C LEU A 453 -3.99 -30.29 5.10
N TRP A 454 -4.39 -29.11 4.67
CA TRP A 454 -3.48 -27.99 4.46
C TRP A 454 -4.15 -26.67 4.81
N LYS A 455 -3.40 -25.73 5.36
CA LYS A 455 -3.86 -24.36 5.61
C LYS A 455 -2.73 -23.40 5.26
N GLN A 456 -3.05 -22.34 4.52
CA GLN A 456 -2.11 -21.25 4.26
C GLN A 456 -1.58 -20.72 5.62
N GLY A 457 -0.27 -20.54 5.73
CA GLY A 457 0.40 -20.15 6.99
C GLY A 457 0.73 -21.30 7.96
N LEU A 458 0.03 -22.44 7.93
CA LEU A 458 0.40 -23.65 8.71
C LEU A 458 1.00 -24.78 7.85
N GLY A 459 0.89 -24.70 6.53
CA GLY A 459 1.37 -25.73 5.61
C GLY A 459 0.53 -27.01 5.66
N SER A 460 1.17 -28.14 5.39
CA SER A 460 0.53 -29.47 5.42
C SER A 460 0.41 -30.01 6.84
N LEU A 461 -0.78 -30.47 7.20
CA LEU A 461 -1.07 -31.16 8.45
C LEU A 461 -1.45 -32.62 8.15
N ASP A 462 -1.01 -33.55 9.00
CA ASP A 462 -1.48 -34.93 8.93
C ASP A 462 -2.08 -35.37 10.27
N ILE A 463 -3.37 -35.64 10.28
CA ILE A 463 -4.08 -36.10 11.46
C ILE A 463 -4.13 -37.62 11.43
N VAL A 464 -3.44 -38.25 12.38
CA VAL A 464 -3.52 -39.70 12.57
C VAL A 464 -4.69 -40.03 13.49
N VAL A 465 -5.71 -40.67 12.92
CA VAL A 465 -6.89 -41.13 13.68
C VAL A 465 -6.44 -42.16 14.72
N PRO A 466 -6.75 -41.96 16.02
CA PRO A 466 -6.33 -42.89 17.06
C PRO A 466 -6.79 -44.33 16.79
N GLY A 467 -6.11 -45.31 17.39
CA GLY A 467 -6.50 -46.73 17.28
C GLY A 467 -7.91 -47.06 17.77
N SER A 468 -8.56 -46.15 18.53
CA SER A 468 -9.98 -46.23 18.90
C SER A 468 -10.94 -45.93 17.73
N GLY A 469 -10.45 -45.27 16.67
CA GLY A 469 -11.24 -44.77 15.55
C GLY A 469 -11.99 -43.46 15.82
N VAL A 470 -11.84 -42.88 17.02
CA VAL A 470 -12.60 -41.71 17.47
C VAL A 470 -11.66 -40.51 17.61
N LEU A 471 -11.97 -39.43 16.89
CA LEU A 471 -11.33 -38.14 17.07
C LEU A 471 -11.95 -37.42 18.27
N THR A 472 -11.11 -36.69 19.02
CA THR A 472 -11.50 -35.86 20.15
C THR A 472 -10.61 -34.63 20.17
N ASP A 473 -10.99 -33.59 20.90
CA ASP A 473 -10.18 -32.37 21.05
C ASP A 473 -8.73 -32.67 21.48
N ALA A 474 -8.50 -33.70 22.29
CA ALA A 474 -7.17 -34.07 22.79
C ALA A 474 -6.26 -34.80 21.78
N VAL A 475 -6.72 -35.05 20.55
CA VAL A 475 -5.87 -35.66 19.51
C VAL A 475 -4.77 -34.67 19.15
N ILE A 476 -3.52 -35.09 19.34
CA ILE A 476 -2.34 -34.31 18.97
C ILE A 476 -2.24 -34.28 17.44
N VAL A 477 -2.10 -33.09 16.91
CA VAL A 477 -1.83 -32.80 15.51
C VAL A 477 -0.43 -32.22 15.45
N PRO A 478 0.56 -32.98 14.93
CA PRO A 478 1.89 -32.44 14.69
C PRO A 478 1.79 -31.44 13.54
N ILE A 479 2.21 -30.21 13.80
CA ILE A 479 2.28 -29.13 12.82
C ILE A 479 3.73 -28.73 12.72
N PHE A 480 4.24 -28.61 11.50
CA PHE A 480 5.56 -28.03 11.28
C PHE A 480 5.39 -26.58 10.87
N THR A 481 5.90 -25.65 11.67
CA THR A 481 6.03 -24.27 11.25
C THR A 481 7.25 -24.16 10.34
N GLU A 482 7.06 -23.52 9.19
CA GLU A 482 8.12 -23.29 8.20
C GLU A 482 8.73 -21.89 8.39
N GLU A 483 10.06 -21.85 8.46
CA GLU A 483 10.87 -20.63 8.47
C GLU A 483 11.82 -20.67 7.27
N PHE A 484 11.75 -19.67 6.38
CA PHE A 484 12.75 -19.49 5.34
C PHE A 484 14.00 -18.89 5.95
N LEU A 485 15.12 -19.61 5.85
CA LEU A 485 16.39 -19.08 6.37
C LEU A 485 16.93 -18.00 5.45
N THR A 486 17.64 -17.05 6.04
CA THR A 486 18.40 -15.97 5.37
C THR A 486 19.86 -16.02 5.83
N SER A 487 20.72 -15.17 5.25
CA SER A 487 22.12 -15.06 5.68
C SER A 487 22.30 -14.69 7.15
N SER A 488 21.30 -14.05 7.77
CA SER A 488 21.31 -13.66 9.19
C SER A 488 20.71 -14.71 10.13
N SER A 489 20.23 -15.84 9.61
CA SER A 489 19.74 -16.93 10.46
C SER A 489 20.84 -17.49 11.35
N ALA A 490 20.48 -17.93 12.56
CA ALA A 490 21.42 -18.39 13.58
C ALA A 490 22.31 -19.57 13.12
N GLU A 491 21.82 -20.37 12.17
CA GLU A 491 22.52 -21.47 11.52
C GLU A 491 23.78 -21.03 10.76
N PHE A 492 23.86 -19.75 10.38
CA PHE A 492 24.97 -19.16 9.61
C PHE A 492 25.79 -18.12 10.39
N ALA A 493 25.50 -17.93 11.68
CA ALA A 493 26.22 -16.99 12.53
C ALA A 493 27.74 -17.22 12.50
N ASP A 494 28.51 -16.13 12.55
CA ASP A 494 29.98 -16.14 12.49
C ASP A 494 30.56 -16.85 11.23
N GLY A 495 29.79 -16.89 10.13
CA GLY A 495 30.19 -17.54 8.87
C GLY A 495 30.11 -19.08 8.94
N ALA A 496 29.26 -19.61 9.82
CA ALA A 496 29.06 -21.05 9.96
C ALA A 496 28.50 -21.68 8.67
N THR A 497 28.86 -22.95 8.45
CA THR A 497 28.31 -23.78 7.37
C THR A 497 27.32 -24.77 7.95
N LEU A 498 26.06 -24.69 7.51
CA LEU A 498 25.04 -25.66 7.87
C LEU A 498 25.32 -26.98 7.14
N THR A 499 25.52 -28.06 7.90
CA THR A 499 25.79 -29.40 7.35
C THR A 499 24.61 -30.32 7.66
N LEU A 500 24.00 -30.88 6.62
CA LEU A 500 22.77 -31.65 6.71
C LEU A 500 22.93 -33.07 6.15
N LYS A 501 22.28 -34.05 6.79
CA LYS A 501 22.15 -35.42 6.32
C LYS A 501 20.79 -35.59 5.64
N CYS A 502 20.77 -36.27 4.50
CA CYS A 502 19.54 -36.63 3.80
C CYS A 502 19.50 -38.13 3.51
N TYR A 503 18.30 -38.71 3.63
CA TYR A 503 18.03 -40.13 3.39
C TYR A 503 17.05 -40.37 2.25
N GLN A 504 16.08 -39.48 2.02
CA GLN A 504 15.04 -39.63 1.01
C GLN A 504 14.84 -38.37 0.20
N ASN A 505 14.48 -38.51 -1.08
CA ASN A 505 14.33 -37.40 -2.02
C ASN A 505 15.56 -36.46 -1.97
N CYS A 506 16.75 -37.05 -1.91
CA CYS A 506 17.99 -36.30 -1.79
C CYS A 506 18.43 -35.82 -3.17
N PRO A 507 18.64 -34.52 -3.39
CA PRO A 507 18.82 -33.99 -4.73
C PRO A 507 20.16 -34.38 -5.34
N ALA A 508 20.17 -34.67 -6.63
CA ALA A 508 21.39 -34.97 -7.36
C ALA A 508 22.21 -33.69 -7.62
N ALA A 509 23.53 -33.84 -7.69
CA ALA A 509 24.45 -32.78 -8.07
C ALA A 509 25.37 -33.24 -9.23
N PRO A 510 25.59 -32.43 -10.28
CA PRO A 510 24.92 -31.14 -10.54
C PRO A 510 23.45 -31.34 -10.93
N MET A 511 22.61 -30.36 -10.59
CA MET A 511 21.22 -30.32 -11.05
C MET A 511 21.17 -29.87 -12.51
N THR A 512 20.31 -30.50 -13.33
CA THR A 512 20.22 -30.19 -14.77
C THR A 512 18.78 -30.21 -15.26
N ALA A 513 18.50 -29.45 -16.33
CA ALA A 513 17.21 -29.48 -17.01
C ALA A 513 16.78 -30.89 -17.44
N ALA A 514 17.74 -31.77 -17.79
CA ALA A 514 17.44 -33.13 -18.21
C ALA A 514 16.86 -33.98 -17.06
N LEU A 515 17.38 -33.82 -15.83
CA LEU A 515 16.86 -34.51 -14.65
C LEU A 515 15.46 -34.02 -14.29
N LEU A 516 15.22 -32.71 -14.37
CA LEU A 516 13.89 -32.13 -14.13
C LEU A 516 12.89 -32.57 -15.21
N ASN A 517 13.25 -32.51 -16.49
CA ASN A 517 12.38 -32.99 -17.57
C ASN A 517 12.03 -34.48 -17.44
N ALA A 518 12.94 -35.30 -16.88
CA ALA A 518 12.69 -36.70 -16.61
C ALA A 518 11.86 -36.97 -15.34
N GLY A 519 11.62 -35.95 -14.50
CA GLY A 519 10.97 -36.09 -13.20
C GLY A 519 11.81 -36.86 -12.17
N THR A 520 13.14 -36.89 -12.34
CA THR A 520 14.07 -37.65 -11.49
C THR A 520 15.19 -36.75 -10.92
N PRO A 521 14.87 -35.70 -10.15
CA PRO A 521 15.88 -34.80 -9.57
C PRO A 521 16.69 -35.43 -8.43
N TYR A 522 16.29 -36.60 -7.94
CA TYR A 522 16.82 -37.19 -6.71
C TYR A 522 17.80 -38.35 -6.96
N LEU A 523 18.76 -38.49 -6.05
CA LEU A 523 19.58 -39.68 -5.85
C LEU A 523 18.72 -40.83 -5.32
N PRO A 524 19.20 -42.09 -5.42
CA PRO A 524 18.48 -43.23 -4.84
C PRO A 524 18.26 -43.04 -3.33
N ASP A 525 17.02 -43.24 -2.90
CA ASP A 525 16.65 -43.23 -1.48
C ASP A 525 17.41 -44.29 -0.69
N ILE A 526 17.76 -43.93 0.54
CA ILE A 526 18.32 -44.84 1.53
C ILE A 526 17.17 -45.54 2.23
N THR A 527 17.15 -46.87 2.14
CA THR A 527 16.06 -47.71 2.65
C THR A 527 16.47 -48.62 3.81
N ASP A 528 17.68 -48.44 4.34
CA ASP A 528 18.25 -49.21 5.44
C ASP A 528 19.15 -48.34 6.34
N ASN A 529 19.36 -48.79 7.58
CA ASN A 529 20.14 -48.05 8.58
C ASN A 529 21.67 -48.20 8.44
N ASP A 530 22.15 -49.11 7.58
CA ASP A 530 23.58 -49.40 7.42
C ASP A 530 24.23 -48.53 6.33
N THR A 531 23.42 -48.03 5.39
CA THR A 531 23.85 -47.13 4.32
C THR A 531 24.09 -45.72 4.85
N LEU A 532 25.24 -45.14 4.49
CA LEU A 532 25.60 -43.79 4.92
C LEU A 532 24.70 -42.73 4.25
N PRO A 533 24.24 -41.70 4.99
CA PRO A 533 23.47 -40.60 4.42
C PRO A 533 24.28 -39.78 3.42
N TYR A 534 23.57 -39.12 2.51
CA TYR A 534 24.16 -38.06 1.71
C TYR A 534 24.33 -36.82 2.59
N VAL A 535 25.51 -36.20 2.53
CA VAL A 535 25.85 -35.04 3.36
C VAL A 535 25.95 -33.81 2.47
N TYR A 536 25.14 -32.82 2.78
CA TYR A 536 25.08 -31.55 2.09
C TYR A 536 25.59 -30.42 2.97
N THR A 537 26.07 -29.36 2.33
CA THR A 537 26.52 -28.13 2.99
C THR A 537 25.82 -26.92 2.40
N ILE A 538 25.57 -25.93 3.24
CA ILE A 538 25.00 -24.63 2.86
C ILE A 538 25.74 -23.54 3.63
N THR A 539 26.04 -22.43 2.96
CA THR A 539 26.62 -21.22 3.56
C THR A 539 25.63 -20.08 3.45
N GLY A 540 25.60 -19.19 4.46
CA GLY A 540 24.73 -18.01 4.47
C GLY A 540 24.95 -17.09 3.26
N ASP A 541 26.18 -16.99 2.78
CA ASP A 541 26.55 -16.10 1.66
C ASP A 541 25.87 -16.47 0.33
N THR A 542 25.62 -17.75 0.08
CA THR A 542 25.11 -18.24 -1.22
C THR A 542 23.72 -18.84 -1.13
N MET A 543 23.30 -19.23 0.08
CA MET A 543 22.05 -19.96 0.35
C MET A 543 21.84 -21.16 -0.59
N THR A 544 22.93 -21.73 -1.10
CA THR A 544 22.90 -22.76 -2.14
C THR A 544 23.32 -24.10 -1.55
N LEU A 545 22.47 -25.12 -1.75
CA LEU A 545 22.77 -26.47 -1.31
C LEU A 545 23.90 -27.08 -2.16
N GLN A 546 24.91 -27.64 -1.50
CA GLN A 546 26.05 -28.27 -2.15
C GLN A 546 26.18 -29.73 -1.77
N LEU A 547 26.50 -30.58 -2.75
CA LEU A 547 26.91 -31.97 -2.53
C LEU A 547 28.34 -32.15 -3.03
N GLY A 548 29.26 -32.47 -2.12
CA GLY A 548 30.68 -32.61 -2.48
C GLY A 548 31.30 -31.34 -3.08
N GLY A 549 30.78 -30.16 -2.73
CA GLY A 549 31.21 -28.86 -3.27
C GLY A 549 30.63 -28.52 -4.64
N VAL A 550 29.65 -29.28 -5.15
CA VAL A 550 28.92 -28.97 -6.38
C VAL A 550 27.56 -28.38 -6.04
N ASP A 551 27.27 -27.20 -6.58
CA ASP A 551 26.00 -26.50 -6.37
C ASP A 551 24.82 -27.26 -6.96
N ILE A 552 23.71 -27.24 -6.22
CA ILE A 552 22.42 -27.79 -6.59
C ILE A 552 21.50 -26.60 -6.89
N THR A 553 21.65 -26.08 -8.09
CA THR A 553 20.86 -24.98 -8.63
C THR A 553 20.56 -25.24 -10.11
N ILE A 554 19.58 -24.52 -10.63
CA ILE A 554 19.32 -24.42 -12.07
C ILE A 554 19.40 -22.95 -12.45
N ASP A 555 20.04 -22.69 -13.59
CA ASP A 555 20.20 -21.33 -14.13
C ASP A 555 18.84 -20.72 -14.46
N ASP A 556 18.76 -19.40 -14.33
CA ASP A 556 17.58 -18.62 -14.70
C ASP A 556 17.26 -18.77 -16.20
N GLY A 557 15.97 -18.76 -16.54
CA GLY A 557 15.50 -18.82 -17.93
C GLY A 557 15.55 -20.22 -18.57
N VAL A 558 15.94 -21.26 -17.84
CA VAL A 558 15.88 -22.64 -18.32
C VAL A 558 14.43 -23.12 -18.35
N THR A 559 13.91 -23.43 -19.54
CA THR A 559 12.56 -23.97 -19.72
C THR A 559 12.50 -25.46 -19.38
N ILE A 560 11.58 -25.83 -18.50
CA ILE A 560 11.24 -27.23 -18.18
C ILE A 560 9.90 -27.58 -18.86
N ASP A 561 9.77 -28.81 -19.32
CA ASP A 561 8.55 -29.35 -19.90
C ASP A 561 7.40 -29.19 -18.89
N PRO A 562 6.32 -28.45 -19.23
CA PRO A 562 5.19 -28.23 -18.32
C PRO A 562 4.48 -29.51 -17.87
N SER A 563 4.66 -30.63 -18.60
CA SER A 563 4.11 -31.93 -18.24
C SER A 563 4.99 -32.72 -17.25
N SER A 564 6.21 -32.25 -16.98
CA SER A 564 7.06 -32.84 -15.95
C SER A 564 6.48 -32.60 -14.56
N SER A 565 6.58 -33.61 -13.70
CA SER A 565 6.25 -33.49 -12.27
C SER A 565 7.12 -32.47 -11.51
N THR A 566 8.20 -31.98 -12.12
CA THR A 566 9.12 -30.99 -11.53
C THR A 566 9.17 -29.67 -12.32
N ALA A 567 8.19 -29.44 -13.20
CA ALA A 567 8.06 -28.16 -13.92
C ALA A 567 8.02 -26.95 -12.98
N TRP A 568 7.47 -27.15 -11.78
CA TRP A 568 7.31 -26.14 -10.73
C TRP A 568 8.47 -26.10 -9.72
N GLY A 569 9.54 -26.87 -9.96
CA GLY A 569 10.67 -27.04 -9.06
C GLY A 569 10.72 -28.43 -8.41
N PHE A 570 11.66 -28.60 -7.48
CA PHE A 570 11.80 -29.80 -6.65
C PHE A 570 12.08 -29.39 -5.20
N ARG A 571 11.66 -30.25 -4.27
CA ARG A 571 11.86 -30.06 -2.82
C ARG A 571 12.45 -31.33 -2.23
N THR A 572 13.48 -31.20 -1.40
CA THR A 572 14.09 -32.36 -0.74
C THR A 572 13.14 -33.01 0.25
N GLY A 573 13.44 -34.25 0.65
CA GLY A 573 12.89 -34.81 1.88
C GLY A 573 13.45 -34.12 3.12
N ALA A 574 13.04 -34.59 4.30
CA ALA A 574 13.58 -34.11 5.58
C ALA A 574 15.10 -34.31 5.66
N MET A 575 15.80 -33.21 5.91
CA MET A 575 17.24 -33.16 6.10
C MET A 575 17.55 -32.74 7.54
N ILE A 576 18.54 -33.37 8.15
CA ILE A 576 18.76 -33.26 9.60
C ILE A 576 20.17 -32.79 9.88
N PRO A 577 20.40 -31.95 10.91
CA PRO A 577 21.74 -31.49 11.25
C PRO A 577 22.71 -32.66 11.44
N ASN A 578 23.94 -32.51 10.94
CA ASN A 578 24.92 -33.59 10.99
C ASN A 578 25.27 -34.05 12.43
N SER A 579 25.02 -33.19 13.42
CA SER A 579 25.17 -33.49 14.85
C SER A 579 24.09 -34.43 15.41
N VAL A 580 22.92 -34.52 14.75
CA VAL A 580 21.83 -35.41 15.15
C VAL A 580 22.15 -36.85 14.73
N THR A 581 21.86 -37.79 15.64
CA THR A 581 22.00 -39.23 15.40
C THR A 581 20.61 -39.84 15.46
N LEU A 582 20.19 -40.50 14.38
CA LEU A 582 18.93 -41.24 14.33
C LEU A 582 19.17 -42.71 14.64
N ASP A 583 18.19 -43.37 15.25
CA ASP A 583 18.16 -44.83 15.40
C ASP A 583 17.61 -45.49 14.12
N ASN A 584 16.73 -44.79 13.39
CA ASN A 584 16.17 -45.20 12.12
C ASN A 584 16.07 -44.04 11.12
N PHE A 585 16.45 -44.25 9.85
CA PHE A 585 16.40 -43.20 8.83
C PHE A 585 15.01 -42.56 8.62
N TRP A 586 13.92 -43.30 8.90
CA TRP A 586 12.56 -42.77 8.81
C TRP A 586 12.23 -41.72 9.88
N GLU A 587 12.97 -41.69 10.99
CA GLU A 587 12.75 -40.75 12.09
C GLU A 587 13.08 -39.30 11.68
N ALA A 588 13.76 -39.09 10.55
CA ALA A 588 14.08 -37.77 10.02
C ALA A 588 12.86 -36.83 9.90
N TRP A 589 11.69 -37.39 9.57
CA TRP A 589 10.43 -36.65 9.42
C TRP A 589 9.71 -36.38 10.75
N SER A 590 10.17 -36.98 11.84
CA SER A 590 9.58 -36.88 13.17
C SER A 590 10.48 -36.14 14.16
N GLU A 591 11.65 -35.67 13.72
CA GLU A 591 12.51 -34.81 14.52
C GLU A 591 11.86 -33.44 14.73
N ASP A 592 12.02 -32.91 15.94
CA ASP A 592 11.50 -31.59 16.33
C ASP A 592 11.98 -30.48 15.40
N ILE A 593 13.20 -30.62 14.84
CA ILE A 593 13.75 -29.71 13.85
C ILE A 593 14.32 -30.53 12.69
N HIS A 594 13.81 -30.25 11.50
CA HIS A 594 14.40 -30.72 10.25
C HIS A 594 14.35 -29.61 9.20
N TYR A 595 15.09 -29.80 8.12
CA TYR A 595 15.25 -28.83 7.05
C TYR A 595 14.80 -29.43 5.74
N ALA A 596 14.28 -28.60 4.85
CA ALA A 596 14.10 -28.91 3.45
C ALA A 596 14.81 -27.87 2.59
N TYR A 597 15.09 -28.21 1.34
CA TYR A 597 15.60 -27.28 0.36
C TYR A 597 14.73 -27.35 -0.88
N GLU A 598 14.34 -26.19 -1.40
CA GLU A 598 13.61 -26.08 -2.65
C GLU A 598 14.46 -25.33 -3.67
N SER A 599 14.44 -25.80 -4.92
CA SER A 599 15.04 -25.09 -6.05
C SER A 599 14.29 -25.45 -7.33
N GLY A 600 14.42 -24.62 -8.36
CA GLY A 600 13.70 -24.77 -9.61
C GLY A 600 13.92 -23.60 -10.57
N PRO A 601 13.25 -23.63 -11.73
CA PRO A 601 13.40 -22.61 -12.76
C PRO A 601 12.67 -21.30 -12.44
N ASN A 602 11.83 -21.27 -11.40
CA ASN A 602 10.97 -20.13 -11.08
C ASN A 602 11.53 -19.29 -9.94
N SER A 603 11.18 -18.01 -9.90
CA SER A 603 11.62 -17.05 -8.87
C SER A 603 11.23 -17.49 -7.46
N TRP A 604 10.01 -18.00 -7.28
CA TRP A 604 9.53 -18.51 -5.97
C TRP A 604 10.28 -19.76 -5.48
N ASN A 605 11.05 -20.43 -6.34
CA ASN A 605 11.90 -21.55 -5.91
C ASN A 605 13.27 -21.10 -5.36
N LYS A 606 13.58 -19.80 -5.40
CA LYS A 606 14.88 -19.24 -5.02
C LYS A 606 14.75 -18.46 -3.72
N ALA A 607 15.77 -18.50 -2.86
CA ALA A 607 15.86 -17.54 -1.77
C ALA A 607 16.03 -16.15 -2.39
N THR A 608 15.14 -15.22 -2.05
CA THR A 608 15.21 -13.82 -2.48
C THR A 608 14.81 -12.97 -1.30
N TYR A 609 15.73 -12.17 -0.75
CA TYR A 609 15.48 -11.34 0.42
C TYR A 609 16.34 -10.08 0.40
N LEU A 610 16.02 -9.13 1.26
CA LEU A 610 16.73 -7.86 1.39
C LEU A 610 17.78 -7.94 2.48
N VAL A 611 18.91 -7.27 2.27
CA VAL A 611 19.96 -7.05 3.27
C VAL A 611 20.22 -5.56 3.43
N VAL A 612 20.26 -5.07 4.67
CA VAL A 612 20.67 -3.71 5.04
C VAL A 612 21.73 -3.80 6.13
N ASP A 613 22.80 -3.01 6.00
CA ASP A 613 23.92 -3.00 6.96
C ASP A 613 24.56 -4.39 7.25
N GLY A 614 24.40 -5.33 6.32
CA GLY A 614 24.90 -6.70 6.44
C GLY A 614 23.93 -7.69 7.10
N ASP A 615 22.78 -7.20 7.57
CA ASP A 615 21.72 -8.02 8.16
C ASP A 615 20.54 -8.19 7.19
N ALA A 616 20.01 -9.41 7.10
CA ALA A 616 18.80 -9.70 6.35
C ALA A 616 17.59 -9.05 7.02
N VAL A 617 16.77 -8.40 6.22
CA VAL A 617 15.47 -7.89 6.65
C VAL A 617 14.56 -9.09 6.95
N THR A 618 13.91 -9.04 8.10
CA THR A 618 12.94 -10.05 8.52
C THR A 618 11.53 -9.49 8.47
N PHE A 619 10.61 -10.25 7.90
CA PHE A 619 9.19 -9.95 7.88
C PHE A 619 8.41 -10.93 8.76
N GLU A 620 7.32 -10.46 9.34
CA GLU A 620 6.39 -11.29 10.08
C GLU A 620 5.42 -11.98 9.11
N ASN A 621 4.99 -13.22 9.35
CA ASN A 621 3.94 -13.83 8.52
C ASN A 621 2.63 -13.03 8.59
N PRO A 622 1.94 -12.73 7.46
CA PRO A 622 0.63 -12.07 7.47
C PRO A 622 -0.37 -12.81 8.36
N LEU A 623 -1.35 -12.09 8.91
CA LEU A 623 -2.48 -12.74 9.55
C LEU A 623 -3.43 -13.27 8.47
N HIS A 624 -3.85 -14.53 8.58
CA HIS A 624 -4.79 -15.12 7.63
C HIS A 624 -6.20 -14.98 8.16
N CYS A 625 -6.98 -14.15 7.48
CA CYS A 625 -8.30 -13.74 7.88
C CYS A 625 -9.38 -14.43 7.03
N VAL A 626 -10.49 -14.80 7.67
CA VAL A 626 -11.68 -15.30 6.98
C VAL A 626 -12.77 -14.24 7.10
N TYR A 627 -13.31 -13.82 5.96
CA TYR A 627 -14.42 -12.89 5.89
C TYR A 627 -15.57 -13.50 5.10
N LYS A 628 -16.81 -13.35 5.59
CA LYS A 628 -18.02 -13.81 4.90
C LYS A 628 -18.81 -12.59 4.43
N ASP A 629 -18.82 -12.36 3.11
CA ASP A 629 -19.71 -11.39 2.51
C ASP A 629 -21.13 -11.96 2.43
N THR A 630 -21.98 -11.50 3.36
CA THR A 630 -23.41 -11.81 3.35
C THR A 630 -24.23 -10.76 2.60
N THR A 631 -23.63 -9.64 2.22
CA THR A 631 -24.35 -8.46 1.71
C THR A 631 -24.48 -8.51 0.19
N ASN A 632 -23.38 -8.82 -0.51
CA ASN A 632 -23.35 -8.85 -1.97
C ASN A 632 -23.46 -10.29 -2.53
N GLY A 633 -23.44 -11.29 -1.65
CA GLY A 633 -23.59 -12.70 -2.02
C GLY A 633 -22.33 -13.31 -2.62
N TYR A 634 -21.16 -12.68 -2.39
CA TYR A 634 -19.87 -13.16 -2.87
C TYR A 634 -19.40 -14.42 -2.13
N GLY A 635 -19.88 -14.63 -0.89
CA GLY A 635 -19.59 -15.81 -0.09
C GLY A 635 -18.42 -15.60 0.87
N THR A 636 -17.69 -16.65 1.18
CA THR A 636 -16.54 -16.60 2.09
C THR A 636 -15.26 -16.33 1.30
N VAL A 637 -14.51 -15.32 1.70
CA VAL A 637 -13.20 -14.95 1.15
C VAL A 637 -12.10 -15.13 2.18
N LEU A 638 -10.92 -15.48 1.70
CA LEU A 638 -9.69 -15.51 2.49
C LEU A 638 -8.96 -14.20 2.24
N LEU A 639 -8.67 -13.48 3.31
CA LEU A 639 -7.95 -12.21 3.30
C LEU A 639 -6.62 -12.38 4.03
N GLU A 640 -5.65 -11.56 3.70
CA GLU A 640 -4.37 -11.53 4.41
C GLU A 640 -4.12 -10.12 4.94
N TYR A 641 -3.81 -10.00 6.23
CA TYR A 641 -3.47 -8.73 6.84
C TYR A 641 -1.97 -8.64 7.08
N ALA A 642 -1.32 -7.74 6.36
CA ALA A 642 0.13 -7.57 6.36
C ALA A 642 0.61 -6.38 7.21
N GLY A 643 -0.31 -5.57 7.74
CA GLY A 643 0.00 -4.35 8.48
C GLY A 643 -0.96 -3.23 8.17
N ARG A 644 -0.69 -2.03 8.71
CA ARG A 644 -1.52 -0.84 8.52
C ARG A 644 -1.85 -0.62 7.03
N GLY A 645 -3.13 -0.48 6.70
CA GLY A 645 -3.64 -0.29 5.33
C GLY A 645 -3.67 -1.55 4.46
N HIS A 646 -2.94 -2.61 4.82
CA HIS A 646 -2.70 -3.77 3.97
C HIS A 646 -3.58 -4.98 4.34
N LEU A 647 -4.89 -4.86 4.09
CA LEU A 647 -5.80 -6.01 4.09
C LEU A 647 -6.04 -6.47 2.64
N MET A 648 -5.36 -7.54 2.26
CA MET A 648 -5.27 -8.06 0.89
C MET A 648 -6.29 -9.17 0.64
N GLY A 649 -6.53 -9.50 -0.63
CA GLY A 649 -7.45 -10.56 -1.04
C GLY A 649 -8.88 -10.10 -1.33
N ILE A 650 -9.13 -8.79 -1.28
CA ILE A 650 -10.39 -8.20 -1.78
C ILE A 650 -10.29 -8.10 -3.32
N PRO A 651 -11.20 -8.73 -4.07
CA PRO A 651 -11.17 -8.69 -5.53
C PRO A 651 -11.59 -7.31 -6.05
N PHE A 652 -10.96 -6.91 -7.16
CA PHE A 652 -11.27 -5.68 -7.89
C PHE A 652 -11.79 -6.00 -9.29
N GLU A 653 -12.65 -5.13 -9.80
CA GLU A 653 -13.15 -5.21 -11.17
C GLU A 653 -12.85 -3.91 -11.92
N ARG A 654 -12.54 -4.06 -13.21
CA ARG A 654 -12.40 -2.95 -14.14
C ARG A 654 -13.78 -2.48 -14.58
N VAL A 655 -14.02 -1.18 -14.46
CA VAL A 655 -15.25 -0.52 -14.89
C VAL A 655 -14.92 0.40 -16.06
N GLU A 656 -15.49 0.08 -17.22
CA GLU A 656 -15.43 0.93 -18.41
C GLU A 656 -16.61 1.90 -18.41
N VAL A 657 -16.38 3.17 -18.72
CA VAL A 657 -17.45 4.16 -18.85
C VAL A 657 -18.00 4.13 -20.27
N ASP A 658 -19.27 3.76 -20.42
CA ASP A 658 -19.96 3.70 -21.72
C ASP A 658 -19.83 5.03 -22.49
N GLY A 659 -19.18 4.98 -23.65
CA GLY A 659 -19.01 6.14 -24.53
C GLY A 659 -17.91 7.12 -24.09
N SER A 660 -17.02 6.70 -23.18
CA SER A 660 -15.75 7.39 -22.87
C SER A 660 -14.58 6.41 -23.04
N ASP A 661 -13.38 6.94 -23.24
CA ASP A 661 -12.12 6.17 -23.14
C ASP A 661 -11.66 6.07 -21.67
N PHE A 662 -12.53 6.44 -20.73
CA PHE A 662 -12.25 6.46 -19.31
C PHE A 662 -12.58 5.11 -18.67
N GLU A 663 -11.59 4.53 -17.99
CA GLU A 663 -11.69 3.27 -17.25
C GLU A 663 -11.21 3.50 -15.81
N PHE A 664 -11.82 2.81 -14.85
CA PHE A 664 -11.39 2.83 -13.44
C PHE A 664 -11.59 1.48 -12.77
N TRP A 665 -10.91 1.26 -11.64
CA TRP A 665 -11.00 0.02 -10.87
C TRP A 665 -11.83 0.23 -9.61
N LYS A 666 -12.65 -0.76 -9.25
CA LYS A 666 -13.47 -0.73 -8.03
C LYS A 666 -13.41 -2.06 -7.30
N ALA A 667 -13.38 -2.02 -5.96
CA ALA A 667 -13.51 -3.22 -5.15
C ALA A 667 -14.90 -3.85 -5.36
N VAL A 668 -14.95 -5.16 -5.58
CA VAL A 668 -16.22 -5.89 -5.80
C VAL A 668 -17.13 -5.83 -4.57
N PHE A 669 -16.56 -5.69 -3.38
CA PHE A 669 -17.29 -5.39 -2.15
C PHE A 669 -16.45 -4.52 -1.20
N THR A 670 -17.14 -3.80 -0.32
CA THR A 670 -16.52 -3.08 0.81
C THR A 670 -16.91 -3.72 2.13
N ILE A 671 -15.97 -3.83 3.06
CA ILE A 671 -16.21 -4.30 4.42
C ILE A 671 -16.64 -3.11 5.27
N ALA A 672 -17.74 -3.22 6.01
CA ALA A 672 -18.20 -2.14 6.87
C ALA A 672 -17.24 -1.94 8.06
N ASP A 673 -17.07 -0.71 8.53
CA ASP A 673 -16.28 -0.42 9.73
C ASP A 673 -16.86 -1.16 10.95
N GLY A 674 -15.97 -1.71 11.76
CA GLY A 674 -16.29 -2.47 12.95
C GLY A 674 -16.85 -3.87 12.65
N THR A 675 -16.73 -4.34 11.40
CA THR A 675 -17.01 -5.73 11.07
C THR A 675 -16.00 -6.63 11.75
N GLU A 676 -16.51 -7.64 12.46
CA GLU A 676 -15.66 -8.68 13.03
C GLU A 676 -15.16 -9.62 11.94
N ILE A 677 -13.86 -9.82 11.87
CA ILE A 677 -13.20 -10.81 11.03
C ILE A 677 -12.33 -11.71 11.90
N THR A 678 -12.26 -13.00 11.58
CA THR A 678 -11.44 -13.95 12.33
C THR A 678 -10.12 -14.11 11.61
N CYS A 679 -9.01 -13.74 12.24
CA CYS A 679 -7.67 -13.95 11.72
C CYS A 679 -6.88 -14.89 12.65
N ASP A 680 -6.33 -15.97 12.10
CA ASP A 680 -5.60 -16.99 12.86
C ASP A 680 -6.34 -17.44 14.16
N GLY A 681 -7.66 -17.59 14.07
CA GLY A 681 -8.52 -18.01 15.17
C GLY A 681 -8.87 -16.92 16.20
N THR A 682 -8.43 -15.67 15.99
CA THR A 682 -8.71 -14.52 16.85
C THR A 682 -9.61 -13.50 16.15
N ALA A 683 -10.58 -12.95 16.87
CA ALA A 683 -11.46 -11.91 16.34
C ALA A 683 -10.76 -10.54 16.28
N HIS A 684 -10.92 -9.85 15.16
CA HIS A 684 -10.45 -8.50 14.91
C HIS A 684 -11.56 -7.66 14.27
N TYR A 685 -11.43 -6.34 14.33
CA TYR A 685 -12.42 -5.40 13.79
C TYR A 685 -11.83 -4.55 12.69
N THR A 686 -12.51 -4.43 11.57
CA THR A 686 -12.03 -3.65 10.42
C THR A 686 -12.30 -2.16 10.57
N LYS A 687 -11.48 -1.31 9.95
CA LYS A 687 -11.82 0.09 9.68
C LYS A 687 -11.24 0.51 8.34
N ALA A 688 -12.04 1.12 7.48
CA ALA A 688 -11.58 1.72 6.23
C ALA A 688 -10.64 2.89 6.53
N MET A 689 -9.55 2.99 5.79
CA MET A 689 -8.52 4.03 5.95
C MET A 689 -8.36 4.92 4.72
N SER A 690 -8.58 4.38 3.51
CA SER A 690 -8.63 5.14 2.27
C SER A 690 -9.96 4.86 1.57
N ILE A 691 -10.82 5.87 1.50
CA ILE A 691 -12.17 5.78 0.95
C ILE A 691 -12.28 6.65 -0.29
N GLU A 692 -12.77 6.07 -1.36
CA GLU A 692 -13.14 6.78 -2.57
C GLU A 692 -14.66 6.81 -2.69
N TYR A 693 -15.20 7.98 -3.00
CA TYR A 693 -16.60 8.15 -3.29
C TYR A 693 -16.80 8.47 -4.78
N SER A 694 -17.78 7.84 -5.40
CA SER A 694 -18.21 8.18 -6.76
C SER A 694 -19.68 8.55 -6.77
N MET A 695 -20.05 9.54 -7.59
CA MET A 695 -21.44 9.95 -7.76
C MET A 695 -22.12 9.04 -8.80
N PRO A 696 -23.21 8.32 -8.48
CA PRO A 696 -23.87 7.48 -9.46
C PRO A 696 -24.66 8.31 -10.47
N ASP A 697 -24.71 7.84 -11.71
CA ASP A 697 -25.47 8.45 -12.78
C ASP A 697 -26.99 8.40 -12.49
N VAL A 698 -27.68 9.51 -12.75
CA VAL A 698 -29.14 9.64 -12.63
C VAL A 698 -29.74 10.22 -13.92
N ASP A 699 -31.08 10.14 -14.03
CA ASP A 699 -31.79 10.71 -15.18
C ASP A 699 -31.45 12.20 -15.36
N ALA A 700 -31.10 12.59 -16.59
CA ALA A 700 -30.70 13.95 -16.93
C ALA A 700 -31.72 15.03 -16.53
N SER A 701 -33.01 14.68 -16.39
CA SER A 701 -34.05 15.60 -15.92
C SER A 701 -33.85 16.08 -14.48
N ASN A 702 -33.10 15.36 -13.65
CA ASN A 702 -32.77 15.78 -12.29
C ASN A 702 -31.84 17.01 -12.27
N CYS A 703 -30.98 17.13 -13.28
CA CYS A 703 -30.08 18.28 -13.46
C CYS A 703 -30.71 19.43 -14.26
N ALA A 704 -32.02 19.42 -14.53
CA ALA A 704 -32.65 20.43 -15.38
C ALA A 704 -32.59 21.88 -14.84
N SER A 705 -32.30 22.05 -13.54
CA SER A 705 -32.07 23.36 -12.91
C SER A 705 -30.61 23.83 -12.99
N LEU A 706 -29.68 22.94 -13.34
CA LEU A 706 -28.26 23.23 -13.47
C LEU A 706 -27.98 23.75 -14.89
N THR A 707 -27.03 24.67 -15.01
CA THR A 707 -26.63 25.26 -16.29
C THR A 707 -25.12 25.30 -16.36
N THR A 708 -24.56 24.55 -17.31
CA THR A 708 -23.13 24.53 -17.63
C THR A 708 -22.75 25.72 -18.52
N GLY A 709 -21.45 26.04 -18.62
CA GLY A 709 -20.96 27.16 -19.44
C GLY A 709 -21.17 28.55 -18.84
N SER A 710 -21.50 28.64 -17.55
CA SER A 710 -21.54 29.91 -16.80
C SER A 710 -20.15 30.45 -16.46
N VAL A 711 -19.15 29.57 -16.45
CA VAL A 711 -17.74 29.88 -16.17
C VAL A 711 -16.94 29.78 -17.47
N ALA A 712 -16.12 30.79 -17.74
CA ALA A 712 -15.31 30.86 -18.95
C ALA A 712 -13.91 30.32 -18.69
N ALA A 713 -13.20 29.96 -19.77
CA ALA A 713 -11.79 29.62 -19.70
C ALA A 713 -10.99 30.76 -19.03
N PRO A 714 -10.11 30.46 -18.06
CA PRO A 714 -9.23 31.45 -17.48
C PRO A 714 -8.19 31.92 -18.50
N THR A 715 -7.67 33.12 -18.30
CA THR A 715 -6.52 33.61 -19.09
C THR A 715 -5.24 33.37 -18.33
N ASN A 716 -4.18 32.91 -19.00
CA ASN A 716 -2.88 32.74 -18.36
C ASN A 716 -2.38 34.10 -17.83
N ALA A 717 -2.35 34.20 -16.49
CA ALA A 717 -1.96 35.39 -15.74
C ALA A 717 -0.53 35.30 -15.18
N PHE A 718 0.26 34.32 -15.66
CA PHE A 718 1.62 34.09 -15.20
C PHE A 718 2.44 35.37 -15.14
N THR A 719 3.05 35.60 -13.99
CA THR A 719 3.99 36.71 -13.77
C THR A 719 5.36 36.17 -13.36
N ASP A 720 6.39 36.53 -14.11
CA ASP A 720 7.77 36.30 -13.69
C ASP A 720 8.15 37.30 -12.58
N HIS A 721 8.32 36.77 -11.37
CA HIS A 721 8.68 37.55 -10.18
C HIS A 721 10.18 37.86 -10.09
N GLY A 722 10.98 37.44 -11.08
CA GLY A 722 12.41 37.71 -11.12
C GLY A 722 13.20 37.01 -10.03
N MET A 723 12.77 35.81 -9.63
CA MET A 723 13.39 34.99 -8.58
C MET A 723 14.88 34.70 -8.84
N GLY A 724 15.29 34.66 -10.11
CA GLY A 724 16.63 34.27 -10.51
C GLY A 724 16.88 32.77 -10.33
N ALA A 725 18.12 32.34 -10.59
CA ALA A 725 18.57 30.97 -10.35
C ALA A 725 18.58 30.64 -8.86
N ALA A 726 18.52 29.34 -8.55
CA ALA A 726 18.56 28.84 -7.18
C ALA A 726 19.74 29.44 -6.38
N PRO A 727 19.52 29.87 -5.13
CA PRO A 727 20.59 30.32 -4.25
C PRO A 727 21.65 29.22 -4.00
N ASP A 728 22.93 29.59 -3.95
CA ASP A 728 24.00 28.68 -3.53
C ASP A 728 23.81 28.26 -2.07
N MET A 729 23.69 26.96 -1.84
CA MET A 729 23.38 26.36 -0.53
C MET A 729 24.64 26.11 0.32
N THR A 730 25.83 26.51 -0.14
CA THR A 730 27.09 26.29 0.56
C THR A 730 27.16 27.07 1.89
N GLY A 731 26.90 26.39 3.02
CA GLY A 731 27.05 26.94 4.39
C GLY A 731 25.75 27.14 5.18
N GLN A 732 24.67 26.45 4.81
CA GLN A 732 23.35 26.59 5.44
C GLN A 732 23.22 25.90 6.81
N THR A 733 22.20 26.30 7.58
CA THR A 733 21.99 25.91 9.00
C THR A 733 20.61 25.29 9.28
N ALA A 734 19.85 24.91 8.25
CA ALA A 734 18.55 24.26 8.42
C ALA A 734 18.28 23.34 7.23
N LYS A 735 17.89 22.10 7.52
CA LYS A 735 17.47 21.09 6.54
C LYS A 735 16.15 20.50 6.99
N VAL A 736 15.22 20.29 6.08
CA VAL A 736 13.95 19.62 6.35
C VAL A 736 13.98 18.24 5.73
N THR A 737 13.55 17.24 6.49
CA THR A 737 13.33 15.87 6.03
C THR A 737 11.86 15.50 6.27
N PRO A 738 11.36 14.39 5.73
CA PRO A 738 10.02 13.89 6.05
C PRO A 738 9.77 13.63 7.55
N GLU A 739 10.83 13.57 8.37
CA GLU A 739 10.75 13.48 9.84
C GLU A 739 10.62 14.86 10.53
N GLY A 740 10.69 15.96 9.77
CA GLY A 740 10.56 17.35 10.22
C GLY A 740 11.84 18.19 10.12
N VAL A 741 11.87 19.29 10.87
CA VAL A 741 12.97 20.29 10.83
C VAL A 741 14.22 19.78 11.57
N VAL A 742 15.36 19.72 10.87
CA VAL A 742 16.66 19.32 11.40
C VAL A 742 17.62 20.55 11.39
N PRO A 743 18.33 20.83 12.51
CA PRO A 743 19.25 21.97 12.61
C PRO A 743 20.58 21.81 11.87
#